data_AF-A0A951ZDA7-F1
#
_entry.id   AF-A0A951ZDA7-F1
#
_cell.length_a   1.000
_cell.length_b   1.000
_cell.length_c   1.000
_cell.angle_alpha   90.00
_cell.angle_beta   90.00
_cell.angle_gamma   90.00
#
_symmetry.space_group_name_H-M   'P 1'
#
loop_
_entity.id
_entity.type
_entity.pdbx_description
1 polymer ?
#
loop_
_entity_poly.entity_id
_entity_poly.type
_entity_poly.pdbx_seq_one_letter_code
_entity_poly.pdbx_strand_id
1 'polypeptide(L)'
;MIRARSLLFAARAAVACAVAALIVSCGRDAPAPMASDVTLVRHGFFSFDPIFPRLVGGRSVSEVVEFEKVRVVLHRADGTVALDTTVLFPVGADSVVLAAAVPLSAGTGNSGENFKLDLGYMNAAGEVVFKGGPVDLTVVPKGSNTTPPPVQIPVTYSGPGSTATGVLIAPRSIAVTEGGAFQFSAQAKDANGAVLPATPIFWASLDPSRAVINTPSSGAGVALNVRGTARIVAQLLNGPADTVVVTVSLVPRSIAIQGGNDQRGIVGTALTQPIAVKVSASDGVGAAGVSVSFAVATGGGSVANSSVTTDANGMASTTWTLGSRTGEQTVTASSGTLTGSPLTFRATARSVAPVRLIVASEPPATVGAGSAIPVTIHAVDAQGDVAKTFTGDVTLALGAGSPDAPLLGTVRVAAVDGVATFTDVRINKVGKGYTLAASANGLTGVTTAAFEVIPGPAKRLEFGTYPVFGATAGTLDVITVIARDAAGNVASGFTGKVDLSLFASPTGAVIGGPTSATAVAGVATFEGVQLTLAGEYQFAAAASGVTGAKGPVFVVSPGPASRLFVVSGSGQTADVYTALAKPIAIGLMDRFGNRTFTAGLTVTFSASDGGSASPSSKNTDAAGEASVSWTLGSAVGTQTLTASHTSLGSVSVTATGRAGAVTDPSSAGDLILIDDVNALDNYYGTANAGNTQFIKNLVGFTITGTRASANQVLAINDGNAYYNFSTNWTQMKAIFLGEGYTTTEYSGSGSHSYLLSIPSNVKLVIINNPVYTFSVAEINGLKAFAAQGGRILFVGENPAYYYETYRTTVENDFLAKMGSSITVVGSCDAPGEMITNVAHQVTTGIARSGSGSIYMNCASYHVGHGANDTVIGRDSYNNVVLSAVKVNTTPLPMPSLRAIRALQAPDATPRPLGAPESTVAPKRRP
;
A
#
# COMPACT_ATOMS: atom_id res chain seq x y z
N MET A 1 95.87 77.52 -51.01
CA MET A 1 95.53 77.17 -49.62
C MET A 1 94.93 75.79 -49.64
N ILE A 2 95.48 74.85 -48.89
CA ILE A 2 95.05 73.44 -48.86
C ILE A 2 94.07 73.30 -47.69
N ARG A 3 92.78 73.01 -47.93
CA ARG A 3 91.82 72.75 -46.84
C ARG A 3 91.71 71.26 -46.54
N ALA A 4 92.00 70.86 -45.30
CA ALA A 4 91.95 69.48 -44.85
C ALA A 4 91.50 69.43 -43.38
N ARG A 5 90.23 69.08 -43.13
CA ARG A 5 89.70 68.90 -41.76
C ARG A 5 90.20 67.60 -41.16
N SER A 6 91.17 67.70 -40.24
CA SER A 6 91.23 66.81 -39.08
C SER A 6 90.34 67.38 -37.98
N LEU A 7 89.73 66.54 -37.14
CA LEU A 7 88.69 66.98 -36.18
C LEU A 7 88.82 66.36 -34.77
N LEU A 8 89.99 65.83 -34.44
CA LEU A 8 90.23 65.05 -33.20
C LEU A 8 91.42 65.52 -32.34
N PHE A 9 92.27 66.43 -32.83
CA PHE A 9 93.47 66.90 -32.09
C PHE A 9 93.20 67.79 -30.86
N ALA A 10 91.94 68.04 -30.50
CA ALA A 10 91.55 68.93 -29.41
C ALA A 10 91.76 68.35 -27.98
N ALA A 11 92.14 67.07 -27.84
CA ALA A 11 92.05 66.32 -26.58
C ALA A 11 93.38 65.89 -25.93
N ARG A 12 94.56 66.17 -26.54
CA ARG A 12 95.86 65.72 -26.02
C ARG A 12 97.01 66.72 -26.21
N ALA A 13 97.09 67.72 -25.33
CA ALA A 13 98.34 68.24 -24.77
C ALA A 13 98.06 69.40 -23.79
N ALA A 14 98.16 69.15 -22.49
CA ALA A 14 98.28 70.18 -21.47
C ALA A 14 99.57 69.92 -20.67
N VAL A 15 100.25 71.00 -20.25
CA VAL A 15 101.47 71.01 -19.43
C VAL A 15 102.76 70.50 -20.11
N ALA A 16 103.53 71.42 -20.69
CA ALA A 16 105.00 71.51 -20.55
C ALA A 16 105.52 72.90 -21.01
N CYS A 17 106.70 73.31 -20.56
CA CYS A 17 107.20 74.70 -20.60
C CYS A 17 107.68 75.22 -21.98
N ALA A 18 107.81 76.54 -22.05
CA ALA A 18 108.39 77.31 -23.16
C ALA A 18 109.91 77.20 -23.26
N VAL A 19 110.50 77.66 -24.39
CA VAL A 19 111.74 78.48 -24.43
C VAL A 19 111.98 79.09 -25.83
N ALA A 20 112.65 80.25 -25.84
CA ALA A 20 113.34 80.94 -26.96
C ALA A 20 112.60 81.23 -28.29
N ALA A 21 112.45 82.52 -28.58
CA ALA A 21 112.63 83.01 -29.94
C ALA A 21 114.13 83.01 -30.29
N LEU A 22 114.49 82.68 -31.53
CA LEU A 22 115.87 82.72 -32.02
C LEU A 22 115.94 83.51 -33.34
N ILE A 23 116.04 84.83 -33.21
CA ILE A 23 116.52 85.70 -34.29
C ILE A 23 118.04 85.57 -34.30
N VAL A 24 118.61 84.97 -35.35
CA VAL A 24 120.05 85.04 -35.61
C VAL A 24 120.29 85.92 -36.83
N SER A 25 120.90 87.07 -36.58
CA SER A 25 121.34 88.02 -37.59
C SER A 25 122.86 88.02 -37.66
N CYS A 26 123.43 87.88 -38.86
CA CYS A 26 124.57 88.66 -39.35
C CYS A 26 124.81 88.35 -40.85
N GLY A 27 125.29 89.29 -41.67
CA GLY A 27 125.73 90.64 -41.32
C GLY A 27 125.73 91.65 -42.47
N ARG A 28 126.04 92.90 -42.09
CA ARG A 28 126.39 94.08 -42.91
C ARG A 28 127.73 93.88 -43.66
N ASP A 29 128.09 94.57 -44.74
CA ASP A 29 127.41 95.50 -45.68
C ASP A 29 128.07 95.23 -47.09
N ALA A 30 128.19 96.04 -48.16
CA ALA A 30 128.11 97.47 -48.47
C ALA A 30 127.84 97.66 -50.01
N PRO A 31 127.55 98.88 -50.53
CA PRO A 31 126.92 99.04 -51.85
C PRO A 31 127.84 99.25 -53.07
N ALA A 32 127.28 98.93 -54.25
CA ALA A 32 127.64 99.32 -55.62
C ALA A 32 128.83 98.61 -56.33
N PRO A 33 128.85 98.51 -57.70
CA PRO A 33 127.77 98.69 -58.69
C PRO A 33 127.56 97.47 -59.65
N MET A 34 126.73 97.66 -60.68
CA MET A 34 126.17 96.65 -61.61
C MET A 34 127.17 95.77 -62.42
N ALA A 35 126.75 94.53 -62.69
CA ALA A 35 127.08 93.74 -63.87
C ALA A 35 125.85 92.90 -64.30
N SER A 36 125.82 92.37 -65.53
CA SER A 36 124.63 91.82 -66.20
C SER A 36 124.51 90.27 -66.18
N ASP A 37 123.37 89.78 -66.69
CA ASP A 37 122.94 88.39 -66.87
C ASP A 37 122.79 87.50 -65.62
N VAL A 38 121.55 87.45 -65.12
CA VAL A 38 121.02 86.33 -64.33
C VAL A 38 119.66 85.95 -64.92
N THR A 39 119.48 84.67 -65.25
CA THR A 39 118.22 84.13 -65.76
C THR A 39 117.16 84.18 -64.66
N LEU A 40 116.26 85.17 -64.71
CA LEU A 40 115.21 85.39 -63.72
C LEU A 40 114.19 84.25 -63.72
N VAL A 41 114.40 83.25 -62.86
CA VAL A 41 113.46 82.15 -62.60
C VAL A 41 112.13 82.76 -62.13
N ARG A 42 111.11 82.69 -63.00
CA ARG A 42 109.76 83.14 -62.66
C ARG A 42 109.14 82.12 -61.72
N HIS A 43 108.65 82.62 -60.58
CA HIS A 43 107.94 81.81 -59.61
C HIS A 43 106.43 82.05 -59.72
N GLY A 44 105.68 80.96 -59.76
CA GLY A 44 104.21 81.00 -59.88
C GLY A 44 103.45 80.62 -58.61
N PHE A 45 102.14 80.80 -58.65
CA PHE A 45 101.20 80.43 -57.60
C PHE A 45 100.09 79.51 -58.14
N PHE A 46 99.51 78.73 -57.22
CA PHE A 46 98.38 77.84 -57.47
C PHE A 46 97.57 77.61 -56.19
N SER A 47 96.37 77.04 -56.32
CA SER A 47 95.59 76.53 -55.19
C SER A 47 94.83 75.27 -55.60
N PHE A 48 94.60 74.39 -54.64
CA PHE A 48 93.83 73.17 -54.78
C PHE A 48 93.08 72.87 -53.48
N ASP A 49 91.93 72.20 -53.58
CA ASP A 49 91.21 71.65 -52.43
C ASP A 49 91.12 70.12 -52.59
N PRO A 50 91.55 69.34 -51.58
CA PRO A 50 91.44 67.88 -51.59
C PRO A 50 90.02 67.42 -51.26
N ILE A 51 89.41 66.65 -52.16
CA ILE A 51 88.13 65.97 -51.91
C ILE A 51 88.43 64.62 -51.26
N PHE A 52 88.33 64.57 -49.94
CA PHE A 52 88.34 63.31 -49.18
C PHE A 52 87.02 62.55 -49.38
N PRO A 53 87.05 61.21 -49.58
CA PRO A 53 85.88 60.36 -49.67
C PRO A 53 84.94 60.49 -48.47
N ARG A 54 83.64 60.31 -48.73
CA ARG A 54 82.59 60.37 -47.72
C ARG A 54 82.18 58.98 -47.26
N LEU A 55 82.21 58.80 -45.96
CA LEU A 55 81.76 57.62 -45.24
C LEU A 55 80.24 57.70 -44.98
N VAL A 56 79.66 56.57 -44.57
CA VAL A 56 78.25 56.52 -44.14
C VAL A 56 77.98 57.57 -43.05
N GLY A 57 76.88 58.31 -43.18
CA GLY A 57 76.57 59.47 -42.33
C GLY A 57 77.25 60.78 -42.75
N GLY A 58 77.95 60.82 -43.89
CA GLY A 58 78.51 62.04 -44.48
C GLY A 58 79.83 62.51 -43.88
N ARG A 59 80.42 61.74 -42.96
CA ARG A 59 81.75 62.00 -42.37
C ARG A 59 82.86 61.84 -43.42
N SER A 60 83.99 62.49 -43.18
CA SER A 60 85.21 62.36 -43.99
C SER A 60 86.05 61.16 -43.54
N VAL A 61 86.73 60.48 -44.47
CA VAL A 61 87.77 59.49 -44.11
C VAL A 61 88.92 60.09 -43.28
N SER A 62 89.14 61.41 -43.35
CA SER A 62 90.08 62.15 -42.50
C SER A 62 89.64 62.30 -41.02
N GLU A 63 88.45 61.78 -40.65
CA GLU A 63 88.01 61.66 -39.25
C GLU A 63 88.41 60.31 -38.62
N VAL A 64 89.01 59.40 -39.39
CA VAL A 64 89.32 58.02 -38.95
C VAL A 64 90.81 57.70 -39.02
N VAL A 65 91.53 58.32 -39.97
CA VAL A 65 93.00 58.21 -40.08
C VAL A 65 93.62 59.60 -40.06
N GLU A 66 94.51 59.80 -39.10
CA GLU A 66 95.23 61.05 -38.88
C GLU A 66 96.41 61.18 -39.86
N PHE A 67 96.65 62.41 -40.31
CA PHE A 67 97.85 62.82 -41.03
C PHE A 67 98.32 64.17 -40.48
N GLU A 68 99.63 64.35 -40.42
CA GLU A 68 100.27 65.57 -39.93
C GLU A 68 100.90 66.38 -41.06
N LYS A 69 101.20 65.74 -42.19
CA LYS A 69 101.98 66.33 -43.28
C LYS A 69 101.31 66.05 -44.62
N VAL A 70 101.55 66.92 -45.61
CA VAL A 70 101.25 66.66 -47.02
C VAL A 70 102.49 66.91 -47.87
N ARG A 71 102.96 65.86 -48.56
CA ARG A 71 103.93 65.98 -49.65
C ARG A 71 103.18 66.42 -50.90
N VAL A 72 103.73 67.43 -51.58
CA VAL A 72 103.18 68.09 -52.77
C VAL A 72 104.24 68.00 -53.85
N VAL A 73 103.96 67.25 -54.91
CA VAL A 73 104.89 67.05 -56.04
C VAL A 73 104.26 67.62 -57.31
N LEU A 74 105.01 68.42 -58.05
CA LEU A 74 104.63 68.93 -59.37
C LEU A 74 105.57 68.33 -60.42
N HIS A 75 105.00 67.62 -61.39
CA HIS A 75 105.70 67.13 -62.58
C HIS A 75 105.37 67.98 -63.80
N ARG A 76 106.36 68.31 -64.63
CA ARG A 76 106.15 68.88 -65.97
C ARG A 76 105.62 67.83 -66.94
N ALA A 77 105.22 68.27 -68.14
CA ALA A 77 104.73 67.40 -69.21
C ALA A 77 105.78 66.37 -69.72
N ASP A 78 107.07 66.59 -69.46
CA ASP A 78 108.17 65.64 -69.73
C ASP A 78 108.43 64.65 -68.57
N GLY A 79 107.65 64.73 -67.49
CA GLY A 79 107.80 63.94 -66.26
C GLY A 79 108.80 64.51 -65.25
N THR A 80 109.59 65.55 -65.58
CA THR A 80 110.56 66.14 -64.66
C THR A 80 109.89 66.80 -63.47
N VAL A 81 110.47 66.62 -62.28
CA VAL A 81 109.97 67.26 -61.06
C VAL A 81 110.31 68.76 -61.09
N ALA A 82 109.30 69.60 -60.94
CA ALA A 82 109.42 71.05 -60.81
C ALA A 82 109.37 71.52 -59.35
N LEU A 83 108.61 70.80 -58.52
CA LEU A 83 108.56 71.00 -57.06
C LEU A 83 108.37 69.63 -56.40
N ASP A 84 109.10 69.38 -55.33
CA ASP A 84 108.80 68.33 -54.36
C ASP A 84 109.03 68.94 -52.97
N THR A 85 107.97 69.00 -52.16
CA THR A 85 108.03 69.63 -50.84
C THR A 85 107.02 68.99 -49.90
N THR A 86 107.33 68.97 -48.60
CA THR A 86 106.44 68.40 -47.57
C THR A 86 106.09 69.48 -46.56
N VAL A 87 104.79 69.74 -46.41
CA VAL A 87 104.23 70.76 -45.51
C VAL A 87 103.65 70.10 -44.29
N LEU A 88 104.01 70.58 -43.10
CA LEU A 88 103.39 70.22 -41.83
C LEU A 88 102.08 71.00 -41.65
N PHE A 89 100.98 70.34 -41.26
CA PHE A 89 99.78 71.00 -40.78
C PHE A 89 100.00 71.49 -39.34
N PRO A 90 99.77 72.78 -39.04
CA PRO A 90 99.78 73.26 -37.66
C PRO A 90 98.71 72.55 -36.82
N VAL A 91 99.01 72.31 -35.54
CA VAL A 91 98.09 71.58 -34.63
C VAL A 91 96.72 72.26 -34.58
N GLY A 92 95.67 71.53 -34.92
CA GLY A 92 94.28 72.02 -34.95
C GLY A 92 93.90 72.86 -36.17
N ALA A 93 94.78 73.06 -37.15
CA ALA A 93 94.45 73.80 -38.37
C ALA A 93 93.65 72.93 -39.36
N ASP A 94 92.51 73.42 -39.84
CA ASP A 94 91.75 72.79 -40.92
C ASP A 94 92.22 73.18 -42.33
N SER A 95 93.29 73.98 -42.42
CA SER A 95 93.94 74.35 -43.67
C SER A 95 95.39 74.78 -43.48
N VAL A 96 96.20 74.66 -44.54
CA VAL A 96 97.59 75.14 -44.56
C VAL A 96 97.90 75.94 -45.83
N VAL A 97 98.75 76.96 -45.69
CA VAL A 97 99.21 77.79 -46.81
C VAL A 97 100.56 77.27 -47.28
N LEU A 98 100.57 76.66 -48.47
CA LEU A 98 101.80 76.25 -49.16
C LEU A 98 102.57 77.50 -49.63
N ALA A 99 103.65 77.83 -48.93
CA ALA A 99 104.61 78.85 -49.34
C ALA A 99 105.81 78.18 -50.06
N ALA A 100 105.59 77.75 -51.31
CA ALA A 100 106.61 77.11 -52.14
C ALA A 100 106.87 77.89 -53.42
N ALA A 101 108.13 77.89 -53.87
CA ALA A 101 108.57 78.54 -55.08
C ALA A 101 108.55 77.52 -56.24
N VAL A 102 107.59 77.64 -57.16
CA VAL A 102 107.50 76.77 -58.36
C VAL A 102 108.29 77.41 -59.50
N PRO A 103 109.41 76.82 -59.97
CA PRO A 103 110.22 77.34 -61.07
C PRO A 103 109.55 77.07 -62.42
N LEU A 104 109.02 78.13 -63.04
CA LEU A 104 108.40 78.08 -64.36
C LEU A 104 109.46 78.00 -65.47
N SER A 105 109.14 77.29 -66.54
CA SER A 105 109.98 77.12 -67.73
C SER A 105 110.25 78.44 -68.45
N ALA A 106 111.42 78.54 -69.10
CA ALA A 106 111.83 79.75 -69.82
C ALA A 106 110.86 80.03 -70.99
N GLY A 107 110.30 81.24 -71.02
CA GLY A 107 109.28 81.64 -72.01
C GLY A 107 107.83 81.49 -71.55
N THR A 108 107.55 80.94 -70.36
CA THR A 108 106.18 80.84 -69.83
C THR A 108 105.49 82.20 -69.73
N GLY A 109 104.39 82.34 -70.48
CA GLY A 109 103.57 83.56 -70.53
C GLY A 109 102.67 83.76 -69.31
N ASN A 110 101.93 84.88 -69.29
CA ASN A 110 101.04 85.23 -68.17
C ASN A 110 99.83 84.26 -68.01
N SER A 111 99.58 83.38 -68.99
CA SER A 111 98.63 82.27 -68.91
C SER A 111 99.05 81.15 -67.96
N GLY A 112 100.33 81.08 -67.58
CA GLY A 112 100.89 80.00 -66.76
C GLY A 112 101.35 78.78 -67.56
N GLU A 113 101.85 77.80 -66.81
CA GLU A 113 102.37 76.51 -67.29
C GLU A 113 101.60 75.37 -66.64
N ASN A 114 101.42 74.27 -67.37
CA ASN A 114 100.66 73.10 -66.90
C ASN A 114 101.59 72.05 -66.29
N PHE A 115 101.21 71.56 -65.12
CA PHE A 115 101.87 70.51 -64.35
C PHE A 115 100.88 69.40 -64.00
N LYS A 116 101.38 68.18 -63.76
CA LYS A 116 100.66 67.16 -62.98
C LYS A 116 100.98 67.37 -61.50
N LEU A 117 99.95 67.42 -60.67
CA LEU A 117 100.06 67.55 -59.22
C LEU A 117 99.71 66.22 -58.54
N ASP A 118 100.65 65.71 -57.76
CA ASP A 118 100.53 64.55 -56.89
C ASP A 118 100.64 64.96 -55.40
N LEU A 119 99.79 64.35 -54.58
CA LEU A 119 99.67 64.59 -53.14
C LEU A 119 99.87 63.29 -52.36
N GLY A 120 100.72 63.34 -51.33
CA GLY A 120 100.88 62.27 -50.36
C GLY A 120 100.65 62.79 -48.94
N TYR A 121 99.49 62.48 -48.36
CA TYR A 121 99.19 62.79 -46.95
C TYR A 121 99.87 61.77 -46.05
N MET A 122 100.67 62.24 -45.10
CA MET A 122 101.54 61.41 -44.27
C MET A 122 101.18 61.49 -42.78
N ASN A 123 101.18 60.35 -42.12
CA ASN A 123 101.03 60.26 -40.67
C ASN A 123 102.32 60.70 -39.92
N ALA A 124 102.29 60.65 -38.59
CA ALA A 124 103.43 60.99 -37.74
C ALA A 124 104.70 60.17 -38.08
N ALA A 125 104.52 58.88 -38.41
CA ALA A 125 105.58 57.96 -38.82
C ALA A 125 106.13 58.20 -40.25
N GLY A 126 105.52 59.10 -41.03
CA GLY A 126 105.92 59.43 -42.40
C GLY A 126 105.31 58.55 -43.50
N GLU A 127 104.40 57.64 -43.14
CA GLU A 127 103.74 56.75 -44.10
C GLU A 127 102.63 57.48 -44.87
N VAL A 128 102.56 57.28 -46.19
CA VAL A 128 101.55 57.93 -47.05
C VAL A 128 100.20 57.23 -46.91
N VAL A 129 99.37 57.72 -45.97
CA VAL A 129 98.04 57.18 -45.64
C VAL A 129 96.94 57.58 -46.63
N PHE A 130 97.08 58.71 -47.33
CA PHE A 130 96.21 59.04 -48.46
C PHE A 130 96.99 59.60 -49.66
N LYS A 131 96.53 59.31 -50.88
CA LYS A 131 97.07 59.84 -52.14
C LYS A 131 96.00 60.57 -52.95
N GLY A 132 96.36 61.70 -53.53
CA GLY A 132 95.59 62.37 -54.58
C GLY A 132 96.49 62.70 -55.76
N GLY A 133 95.94 62.81 -56.96
CA GLY A 133 96.73 62.97 -58.18
C GLY A 133 97.04 61.65 -58.92
N PRO A 134 97.68 61.72 -60.10
CA PRO A 134 98.13 62.94 -60.78
C PRO A 134 96.96 63.72 -61.40
N VAL A 135 96.78 64.99 -61.02
CA VAL A 135 95.73 65.89 -61.56
C VAL A 135 96.37 67.07 -62.31
N ASP A 136 95.78 67.49 -63.43
CA ASP A 136 96.25 68.65 -64.19
C ASP A 136 96.04 69.96 -63.44
N LEU A 137 97.08 70.80 -63.44
CA LEU A 137 97.14 72.06 -62.72
C LEU A 137 97.87 73.12 -63.56
N THR A 138 97.26 74.29 -63.76
CA THR A 138 97.97 75.47 -64.29
C THR A 138 98.55 76.30 -63.15
N VAL A 139 99.86 76.54 -63.17
CA VAL A 139 100.55 77.44 -62.22
C VAL A 139 100.85 78.75 -62.95
N VAL A 140 100.35 79.89 -62.43
CA VAL A 140 100.47 81.21 -63.08
C VAL A 140 101.54 82.08 -62.43
N PRO A 141 102.25 82.96 -63.17
CA PRO A 141 103.29 83.82 -62.59
C PRO A 141 102.79 84.74 -61.47
N LYS A 142 103.62 84.93 -60.43
CA LYS A 142 103.41 85.92 -59.36
C LYS A 142 103.31 87.34 -59.95
N GLY A 143 102.10 87.90 -59.92
CA GLY A 143 101.78 89.20 -60.52
C GLY A 143 100.74 89.16 -61.65
N SER A 144 100.17 87.99 -61.99
CA SER A 144 99.00 87.92 -62.87
C SER A 144 97.76 88.58 -62.25
N ASN A 145 96.94 89.25 -63.09
CA ASN A 145 95.61 89.73 -62.72
C ASN A 145 94.57 88.59 -62.57
N THR A 146 94.90 87.37 -62.99
CA THR A 146 94.04 86.18 -62.82
C THR A 146 94.57 85.27 -61.73
N THR A 147 93.77 85.05 -60.69
CA THR A 147 94.00 83.98 -59.70
C THR A 147 93.27 82.72 -60.17
N PRO A 148 93.94 81.58 -60.36
CA PRO A 148 93.28 80.33 -60.75
C PRO A 148 92.29 79.87 -59.67
N PRO A 149 91.11 79.34 -60.02
CA PRO A 149 90.20 78.73 -59.05
C PRO A 149 90.86 77.47 -58.43
N PRO A 150 90.55 77.11 -57.17
CA PRO A 150 91.12 75.92 -56.54
C PRO A 150 90.76 74.64 -57.29
N VAL A 151 91.78 73.97 -57.85
CA VAL A 151 91.60 72.67 -58.50
C VAL A 151 91.13 71.65 -57.47
N GLN A 152 90.04 70.96 -57.76
CA GLN A 152 89.51 69.91 -56.90
C GLN A 152 90.29 68.61 -57.15
N ILE A 153 90.89 68.04 -56.10
CA ILE A 153 91.73 66.84 -56.23
C ILE A 153 91.08 65.69 -55.44
N PRO A 154 90.51 64.67 -56.10
CA PRO A 154 90.05 63.46 -55.45
C PRO A 154 91.21 62.80 -54.69
N VAL A 155 90.99 62.50 -53.42
CA VAL A 155 91.92 61.80 -52.55
C VAL A 155 91.43 60.36 -52.34
N THR A 156 92.36 59.42 -52.21
CA THR A 156 92.11 57.99 -52.03
C THR A 156 92.88 57.48 -50.81
N TYR A 157 92.32 56.51 -50.09
CA TYR A 157 93.03 55.89 -48.98
C TYR A 157 94.11 54.93 -49.51
N SER A 158 95.36 55.10 -49.03
CA SER A 158 96.54 54.36 -49.49
C SER A 158 97.35 53.71 -48.37
N GLY A 159 96.90 53.82 -47.12
CA GLY A 159 97.56 53.22 -45.96
C GLY A 159 97.31 51.72 -45.79
N PRO A 160 97.61 51.15 -44.61
CA PRO A 160 97.40 49.74 -44.27
C PRO A 160 96.00 49.23 -44.64
N GLY A 161 95.93 48.15 -45.42
CA GLY A 161 94.66 47.55 -45.85
C GLY A 161 93.89 48.33 -46.92
N SER A 162 94.49 49.30 -47.60
CA SER A 162 93.89 49.98 -48.77
C SER A 162 93.50 49.04 -49.92
N THR A 163 94.08 47.83 -49.96
CA THR A 163 93.74 46.73 -50.89
C THR A 163 92.60 45.81 -50.41
N ALA A 164 92.02 46.05 -49.23
CA ALA A 164 90.97 45.22 -48.68
C ALA A 164 89.67 45.31 -49.52
N THR A 165 89.12 44.17 -49.89
CA THR A 165 87.91 44.06 -50.73
C THR A 165 86.64 43.76 -49.92
N GLY A 166 86.78 43.40 -48.64
CA GLY A 166 85.64 43.12 -47.76
C GLY A 166 85.96 43.38 -46.30
N VAL A 167 84.91 43.56 -45.50
CA VAL A 167 84.97 43.66 -44.04
C VAL A 167 83.96 42.71 -43.43
N LEU A 168 84.30 42.10 -42.29
CA LEU A 168 83.40 41.21 -41.54
C LEU A 168 83.38 41.58 -40.07
N ILE A 169 82.19 41.91 -39.56
CA ILE A 169 81.92 42.24 -38.16
C ILE A 169 81.59 40.97 -37.36
N ALA A 170 82.12 40.88 -36.14
CA ALA A 170 81.79 39.86 -35.15
C ALA A 170 81.60 40.49 -33.74
N PRO A 171 80.61 40.04 -32.94
CA PRO A 171 79.53 39.10 -33.29
C PRO A 171 78.54 39.67 -34.32
N ARG A 172 77.63 38.83 -34.87
CA ARG A 172 76.62 39.27 -35.86
C ARG A 172 75.44 40.04 -35.24
N SER A 173 75.20 39.86 -33.95
CA SER A 173 74.16 40.54 -33.19
C SER A 173 74.56 40.65 -31.72
N ILE A 174 74.02 41.65 -31.03
CA ILE A 174 74.11 41.83 -29.57
C ILE A 174 72.73 42.23 -29.05
N ALA A 175 72.31 41.66 -27.91
CA ALA A 175 71.13 42.12 -27.17
C ALA A 175 71.60 42.81 -25.88
N VAL A 176 71.06 44.00 -25.58
CA VAL A 176 71.40 44.81 -24.40
C VAL A 176 70.18 45.55 -23.86
N THR A 177 70.20 45.87 -22.57
CA THR A 177 69.21 46.76 -21.96
C THR A 177 69.48 48.22 -22.28
N GLU A 178 68.49 49.09 -22.10
CA GLU A 178 68.64 50.55 -21.94
C GLU A 178 69.86 50.88 -21.06
N GLY A 179 70.75 51.76 -21.54
CA GLY A 179 72.00 52.12 -20.86
C GLY A 179 73.14 51.10 -20.97
N GLY A 180 72.89 49.91 -21.53
CA GLY A 180 73.89 48.86 -21.70
C GLY A 180 74.92 49.19 -22.77
N ALA A 181 76.20 48.96 -22.45
CA ALA A 181 77.29 49.06 -23.41
C ALA A 181 77.35 47.81 -24.31
N PHE A 182 77.76 47.99 -25.57
CA PHE A 182 78.03 46.91 -26.51
C PHE A 182 79.38 47.11 -27.19
N GLN A 183 79.98 46.01 -27.67
CA GLN A 183 81.26 46.03 -28.38
C GLN A 183 81.21 45.09 -29.57
N PHE A 184 81.46 45.63 -30.77
CA PHE A 184 81.76 44.85 -31.95
C PHE A 184 83.26 44.91 -32.29
N SER A 185 83.71 43.90 -33.03
CA SER A 185 85.03 43.84 -33.66
C SER A 185 84.83 43.63 -35.17
N ALA A 186 85.78 44.07 -36.00
CA ALA A 186 85.72 43.83 -37.43
C ALA A 186 87.09 43.47 -38.00
N GLN A 187 87.08 42.63 -39.02
CA GLN A 187 88.27 42.23 -39.78
C GLN A 187 88.14 42.72 -41.22
N ALA A 188 89.08 43.54 -41.67
CA ALA A 188 89.29 43.80 -43.09
C ALA A 188 89.92 42.57 -43.75
N LYS A 189 89.54 42.30 -45.00
CA LYS A 189 89.94 41.10 -45.75
C LYS A 189 90.35 41.42 -47.19
N ASP A 190 91.32 40.68 -47.69
CA ASP A 190 91.70 40.70 -49.10
C ASP A 190 90.71 39.91 -49.99
N ALA A 191 90.99 39.85 -51.29
CA ALA A 191 90.16 39.14 -52.27
C ALA A 191 90.11 37.60 -52.04
N ASN A 192 91.05 37.05 -51.27
CA ASN A 192 91.12 35.64 -50.91
C ASN A 192 90.45 35.34 -49.55
N GLY A 193 89.98 36.38 -48.84
CA GLY A 193 89.37 36.29 -47.51
C GLY A 193 90.36 36.27 -46.33
N ALA A 194 91.65 36.48 -46.58
CA ALA A 194 92.69 36.59 -45.57
C ALA A 194 92.63 37.93 -44.84
N VAL A 195 92.88 37.94 -43.53
CA VAL A 195 92.74 39.13 -42.67
C VAL A 195 93.90 40.09 -42.87
N LEU A 196 93.60 41.37 -43.10
CA LEU A 196 94.58 42.44 -43.25
C LEU A 196 94.71 43.20 -41.91
N PRO A 197 95.78 42.97 -41.12
CA PRO A 197 95.95 43.60 -39.81
C PRO A 197 96.23 45.10 -39.91
N ALA A 198 96.00 45.83 -38.82
CA ALA A 198 96.15 47.29 -38.71
C ALA A 198 95.32 48.14 -39.69
N THR A 199 94.44 47.53 -40.50
CA THR A 199 93.52 48.25 -41.38
C THR A 199 92.56 49.13 -40.58
N PRO A 200 92.49 50.45 -40.83
CA PRO A 200 91.54 51.34 -40.17
C PRO A 200 90.09 51.09 -40.64
N ILE A 201 89.16 51.05 -39.69
CA ILE A 201 87.74 50.76 -39.94
C ILE A 201 86.90 51.85 -39.28
N PHE A 202 86.03 52.48 -40.07
CA PHE A 202 85.02 53.43 -39.60
C PHE A 202 83.83 52.70 -38.99
N TRP A 203 83.33 53.20 -37.86
CA TRP A 203 82.16 52.68 -37.16
C TRP A 203 81.09 53.75 -36.99
N ALA A 204 79.85 53.41 -37.30
CA ALA A 204 78.69 54.27 -37.08
C ALA A 204 77.42 53.46 -36.75
N SER A 205 76.45 54.13 -36.14
CA SER A 205 75.08 53.65 -36.04
C SER A 205 74.24 54.25 -37.17
N LEU A 206 73.47 53.43 -37.87
CA LEU A 206 72.45 53.87 -38.84
C LEU A 206 71.15 54.30 -38.14
N ASP A 207 70.97 53.93 -36.88
CA ASP A 207 69.78 54.18 -36.07
C ASP A 207 70.16 54.86 -34.74
N PRO A 208 70.78 56.07 -34.78
CA PRO A 208 71.44 56.70 -33.63
C PRO A 208 70.49 57.08 -32.47
N SER A 209 69.18 57.10 -32.69
CA SER A 209 68.18 57.29 -31.63
C SER A 209 67.94 56.05 -30.77
N ARG A 210 68.45 54.87 -31.16
CA ARG A 210 68.36 53.61 -30.39
C ARG A 210 69.70 53.17 -29.82
N ALA A 211 70.77 53.33 -30.57
CA ALA A 211 72.12 52.94 -30.15
C ALA A 211 73.16 53.87 -30.79
N VAL A 212 74.16 54.29 -30.03
CA VAL A 212 75.24 55.17 -30.51
C VAL A 212 76.59 54.46 -30.48
N ILE A 213 77.47 54.80 -31.42
CA ILE A 213 78.89 54.45 -31.38
C ILE A 213 79.65 55.57 -30.67
N ASN A 214 80.52 55.19 -29.73
CA ASN A 214 81.20 56.13 -28.84
C ASN A 214 82.33 56.91 -29.54
N THR A 215 83.05 56.26 -30.45
CA THR A 215 84.14 56.87 -31.25
C THR A 215 84.17 56.29 -32.67
N PRO A 216 84.33 57.09 -33.73
CA PRO A 216 84.33 56.63 -35.13
C PRO A 216 85.33 55.51 -35.50
N SER A 217 86.34 55.27 -34.67
CA SER A 217 87.40 54.27 -34.86
C SER A 217 87.19 52.96 -34.06
N SER A 218 86.07 52.79 -33.35
CA SER A 218 85.80 51.60 -32.53
C SER A 218 84.36 51.13 -32.62
N GLY A 219 84.14 49.81 -32.63
CA GLY A 219 82.82 49.19 -32.50
C GLY A 219 82.20 49.27 -31.10
N ALA A 220 82.74 50.12 -30.22
CA ALA A 220 82.22 50.39 -28.88
C ALA A 220 81.02 51.33 -28.94
N GLY A 221 79.94 51.01 -28.23
CA GLY A 221 78.74 51.83 -28.21
C GLY A 221 77.86 51.61 -26.97
N VAL A 222 76.76 52.37 -26.90
CA VAL A 222 75.77 52.33 -25.80
C VAL A 222 74.35 52.34 -26.36
N ALA A 223 73.48 51.52 -25.77
CA ALA A 223 72.05 51.49 -26.06
C ALA A 223 71.28 52.60 -25.32
N LEU A 224 70.37 53.28 -26.02
CA LEU A 224 69.57 54.39 -25.51
C LEU A 224 68.19 53.91 -25.02
N ASN A 225 67.37 54.84 -24.56
CA ASN A 225 66.03 54.61 -24.01
C ASN A 225 64.93 54.38 -25.08
N VAL A 226 65.28 53.75 -26.21
CA VAL A 226 64.34 53.42 -27.29
C VAL A 226 64.51 51.97 -27.73
N ARG A 227 63.49 51.15 -27.47
CA ARG A 227 63.52 49.71 -27.79
C ARG A 227 63.56 49.41 -29.29
N GLY A 228 63.92 48.16 -29.58
CA GLY A 228 63.94 47.58 -30.91
C GLY A 228 65.35 47.49 -31.49
N THR A 229 65.44 47.28 -32.80
CA THR A 229 66.72 47.02 -33.46
C THR A 229 67.37 48.31 -33.97
N ALA A 230 68.67 48.44 -33.69
CA ALA A 230 69.57 49.43 -34.27
C ALA A 230 70.62 48.73 -35.14
N ARG A 231 70.95 49.28 -36.30
CA ARG A 231 71.99 48.73 -37.19
C ARG A 231 73.30 49.48 -36.98
N ILE A 232 74.38 48.72 -36.75
CA ILE A 232 75.74 49.24 -36.64
C ILE A 232 76.49 48.85 -37.91
N VAL A 233 77.08 49.84 -38.58
CA VAL A 233 77.89 49.66 -39.79
C VAL A 233 79.37 49.75 -39.45
N ALA A 234 80.16 48.87 -40.05
CA ALA A 234 81.62 49.01 -40.13
C ALA A 234 82.00 49.18 -41.61
N GLN A 235 82.77 50.21 -41.94
CA GLN A 235 83.14 50.56 -43.30
C GLN A 235 84.65 50.77 -43.43
N LEU A 236 85.23 50.24 -44.51
CA LEU A 236 86.62 50.49 -44.89
C LEU A 236 86.74 51.80 -45.67
N LEU A 237 87.85 52.50 -45.50
CA LEU A 237 88.06 53.84 -46.06
C LEU A 237 88.18 53.87 -47.60
N ASN A 238 88.24 52.70 -48.24
CA ASN A 238 88.21 52.49 -49.69
C ASN A 238 86.82 52.06 -50.22
N GLY A 239 85.80 51.88 -49.37
CA GLY A 239 84.40 51.67 -49.78
C GLY A 239 83.63 50.54 -49.07
N PRO A 240 84.13 49.28 -49.07
CA PRO A 240 83.39 48.10 -48.57
C PRO A 240 82.88 48.27 -47.14
N ALA A 241 81.65 47.79 -46.90
CA ALA A 241 80.98 47.89 -45.61
C ALA A 241 80.20 46.62 -45.26
N ASP A 242 80.01 46.39 -43.97
CA ASP A 242 79.21 45.32 -43.38
C ASP A 242 78.31 45.92 -42.29
N THR A 243 77.23 45.23 -41.93
CA THR A 243 76.24 45.73 -40.97
C THR A 243 75.74 44.61 -40.06
N VAL A 244 75.68 44.92 -38.76
CA VAL A 244 75.19 44.05 -37.68
C VAL A 244 74.10 44.76 -36.88
N VAL A 245 73.47 44.04 -35.96
CA VAL A 245 72.32 44.53 -35.21
C VAL A 245 72.54 44.55 -33.70
N VAL A 246 72.13 45.63 -33.06
CA VAL A 246 71.93 45.73 -31.61
C VAL A 246 70.43 45.71 -31.35
N THR A 247 69.95 44.76 -30.55
CA THR A 247 68.57 44.72 -30.09
C THR A 247 68.49 45.32 -28.68
N VAL A 248 67.76 46.42 -28.55
CA VAL A 248 67.58 47.16 -27.31
C VAL A 248 66.27 46.79 -26.64
N SER A 249 66.33 46.35 -25.38
CA SER A 249 65.17 46.16 -24.49
C SER A 249 65.18 47.19 -23.36
N LEU A 250 64.06 47.83 -23.06
CA LEU A 250 64.00 48.77 -21.94
C LEU A 250 63.92 48.05 -20.59
N VAL A 251 64.37 48.73 -19.52
CA VAL A 251 64.32 48.16 -18.16
C VAL A 251 62.87 48.09 -17.65
N PRO A 252 62.42 46.96 -17.08
CA PRO A 252 61.12 46.87 -16.41
C PRO A 252 61.04 47.87 -15.24
N ARG A 253 59.89 48.53 -15.04
CA ARG A 253 59.70 49.52 -13.96
C ARG A 253 58.47 49.30 -13.10
N SER A 254 57.37 48.79 -13.65
CA SER A 254 56.11 48.62 -12.92
C SER A 254 55.42 47.30 -13.22
N ILE A 255 54.58 46.87 -12.28
CA ILE A 255 53.72 45.69 -12.40
C ILE A 255 52.29 46.07 -12.01
N ALA A 256 51.30 45.67 -12.82
CA ALA A 256 49.89 45.97 -12.60
C ALA A 256 49.00 44.74 -12.80
N ILE A 257 47.85 44.69 -12.14
CA ILE A 257 46.81 43.70 -12.42
C ILE A 257 46.22 43.99 -13.80
N GLN A 258 46.07 42.97 -14.63
CA GLN A 258 45.52 43.06 -15.98
C GLN A 258 44.22 42.26 -16.17
N GLY A 259 43.97 41.23 -15.36
CA GLY A 259 42.74 40.43 -15.41
C GLY A 259 42.64 39.36 -14.33
N GLY A 260 41.44 38.79 -14.15
CA GLY A 260 41.17 37.69 -13.22
C GLY A 260 41.03 38.05 -11.73
N ASN A 261 40.95 39.34 -11.37
CA ASN A 261 40.70 39.74 -9.98
C ASN A 261 39.22 39.68 -9.57
N ASP A 262 38.95 39.67 -8.27
CA ASP A 262 37.62 39.75 -7.63
C ASP A 262 36.62 38.67 -8.06
N GLN A 263 37.14 37.54 -8.54
CA GLN A 263 36.34 36.41 -9.02
C GLN A 263 35.57 35.70 -7.89
N ARG A 264 34.59 34.89 -8.29
CA ARG A 264 33.84 33.98 -7.39
C ARG A 264 33.92 32.57 -7.93
N GLY A 265 34.16 31.60 -7.06
CA GLY A 265 34.24 30.18 -7.42
C GLY A 265 33.90 29.29 -6.24
N ILE A 266 33.90 27.97 -6.45
CA ILE A 266 33.61 26.99 -5.40
C ILE A 266 34.92 26.59 -4.71
N VAL A 267 34.87 26.33 -3.40
CA VAL A 267 36.01 25.76 -2.64
C VAL A 267 36.58 24.52 -3.36
N GLY A 268 37.90 24.44 -3.49
CA GLY A 268 38.60 23.35 -4.19
C GLY A 268 38.60 23.43 -5.73
N THR A 269 37.95 24.42 -6.35
CA THR A 269 37.84 24.52 -7.83
C THR A 269 38.74 25.62 -8.42
N ALA A 270 39.15 25.42 -9.68
CA ALA A 270 39.85 26.41 -10.47
C ALA A 270 38.93 27.59 -10.83
N LEU A 271 39.43 28.82 -10.70
CA LEU A 271 38.76 30.01 -11.19
C LEU A 271 38.67 29.99 -12.73
N THR A 272 37.55 30.48 -13.27
CA THR A 272 37.23 30.39 -14.70
C THR A 272 38.05 31.34 -15.56
N GLN A 273 38.63 32.39 -14.98
CA GLN A 273 39.67 33.21 -15.61
C GLN A 273 41.00 33.03 -14.86
N PRO A 274 42.15 32.88 -15.54
CA PRO A 274 43.44 32.93 -14.89
C PRO A 274 43.71 34.33 -14.33
N ILE A 275 44.42 34.42 -13.20
CA ILE A 275 44.92 35.70 -12.70
C ILE A 275 46.08 36.16 -13.60
N ALA A 276 46.06 37.43 -14.01
CA ALA A 276 46.99 37.96 -14.99
C ALA A 276 47.53 39.33 -14.57
N VAL A 277 48.84 39.50 -14.68
CA VAL A 277 49.55 40.77 -14.48
C VAL A 277 50.22 41.22 -15.78
N LYS A 278 50.44 42.53 -15.89
CA LYS A 278 51.28 43.14 -16.91
C LYS A 278 52.48 43.81 -16.25
N VAL A 279 53.67 43.50 -16.74
CA VAL A 279 54.92 44.21 -16.41
C VAL A 279 55.24 45.19 -17.53
N SER A 280 55.41 46.47 -17.20
CA SER A 280 55.73 47.54 -18.14
C SER A 280 57.12 48.13 -17.88
N ALA A 281 57.77 48.58 -18.96
CA ALA A 281 59.06 49.27 -18.92
C ALA A 281 58.91 50.80 -18.79
N SER A 282 60.01 51.53 -18.92
CA SER A 282 60.11 53.00 -18.92
C SER A 282 59.19 53.71 -19.93
N ASP A 283 58.81 53.05 -21.03
CA ASP A 283 57.89 53.56 -22.06
C ASP A 283 56.41 53.13 -21.86
N GLY A 284 56.09 52.44 -20.76
CA GLY A 284 54.75 51.89 -20.50
C GLY A 284 54.40 50.64 -21.32
N VAL A 285 55.20 50.29 -22.33
CA VAL A 285 55.02 49.08 -23.15
C VAL A 285 55.55 47.86 -22.37
N GLY A 286 54.98 46.69 -22.65
CA GLY A 286 55.31 45.45 -21.96
C GLY A 286 56.80 45.10 -21.94
N ALA A 287 57.27 44.52 -20.85
CA ALA A 287 58.64 44.02 -20.74
C ALA A 287 58.65 42.49 -20.68
N ALA A 288 59.24 41.86 -21.70
CA ALA A 288 59.37 40.41 -21.81
C ALA A 288 60.52 39.86 -20.96
N GLY A 289 60.48 38.56 -20.63
CA GLY A 289 61.58 37.89 -19.93
C GLY A 289 61.64 38.13 -18.41
N VAL A 290 60.65 38.82 -17.84
CA VAL A 290 60.60 39.16 -16.40
C VAL A 290 59.91 38.05 -15.63
N SER A 291 60.51 37.55 -14.55
CA SER A 291 59.92 36.48 -13.74
C SER A 291 58.97 37.04 -12.67
N VAL A 292 57.69 36.67 -12.75
CA VAL A 292 56.67 36.98 -11.74
C VAL A 292 56.43 35.74 -10.89
N SER A 293 56.56 35.89 -9.57
CA SER A 293 56.24 34.87 -8.58
C SER A 293 54.81 35.03 -8.07
N PHE A 294 54.01 33.96 -8.13
CA PHE A 294 52.64 33.88 -7.65
C PHE A 294 52.57 32.97 -6.41
N ALA A 295 52.03 33.48 -5.31
CA ALA A 295 51.94 32.75 -4.04
C ALA A 295 50.56 32.90 -3.38
N VAL A 296 49.97 31.80 -2.90
CA VAL A 296 48.72 31.83 -2.14
C VAL A 296 48.99 32.41 -0.76
N ALA A 297 48.34 33.53 -0.43
CA ALA A 297 48.54 34.25 0.84
C ALA A 297 47.47 33.89 1.88
N THR A 298 46.23 33.62 1.45
CA THR A 298 45.14 33.15 2.33
C THR A 298 44.26 32.11 1.63
N GLY A 299 43.42 31.40 2.39
CA GLY A 299 42.45 30.43 1.86
C GLY A 299 42.96 28.98 1.72
N GLY A 300 44.26 28.80 1.43
CA GLY A 300 44.89 27.47 1.35
C GLY A 300 44.67 26.71 0.04
N GLY A 301 44.49 27.44 -1.06
CA GLY A 301 44.43 26.88 -2.42
C GLY A 301 45.79 26.67 -3.08
N SER A 302 45.82 26.66 -4.42
CA SER A 302 47.06 26.53 -5.22
C SER A 302 47.02 27.40 -6.49
N VAL A 303 48.19 27.74 -7.02
CA VAL A 303 48.36 28.28 -8.38
C VAL A 303 49.00 27.23 -9.27
N ALA A 304 48.60 27.15 -10.53
CA ALA A 304 49.07 26.12 -11.47
C ALA A 304 50.58 26.24 -11.75
N ASN A 305 51.05 27.48 -11.91
CA ASN A 305 52.47 27.84 -11.94
C ASN A 305 52.73 28.90 -10.87
N SER A 306 53.72 28.67 -10.00
CA SER A 306 54.14 29.62 -8.94
C SER A 306 55.19 30.62 -9.41
N SER A 307 55.80 30.42 -10.59
CA SER A 307 56.66 31.40 -11.25
C SER A 307 56.38 31.37 -12.74
N VAL A 308 56.21 32.55 -13.35
CA VAL A 308 55.85 32.72 -14.76
C VAL A 308 56.68 33.86 -15.35
N THR A 309 57.38 33.58 -16.44
CA THR A 309 58.13 34.60 -17.21
C THR A 309 57.20 35.35 -18.15
N THR A 310 57.36 36.68 -18.25
CA THR A 310 56.51 37.52 -19.10
C THR A 310 56.75 37.32 -20.60
N ASP A 311 55.66 37.33 -21.37
CA ASP A 311 55.66 37.24 -22.82
C ASP A 311 56.11 38.55 -23.52
N ALA A 312 56.08 38.57 -24.86
CA ALA A 312 56.41 39.74 -25.67
C ALA A 312 55.55 41.00 -25.36
N ASN A 313 54.36 40.83 -24.78
CA ASN A 313 53.43 41.89 -24.39
C ASN A 313 53.61 42.32 -22.92
N GLY A 314 54.56 41.73 -22.19
CA GLY A 314 54.77 41.93 -20.76
C GLY A 314 53.80 41.16 -19.87
N MET A 315 53.07 40.18 -20.41
CA MET A 315 52.03 39.44 -19.71
C MET A 315 52.57 38.20 -19.00
N ALA A 316 52.18 38.03 -17.73
CA ALA A 316 52.33 36.78 -16.99
C ALA A 316 50.99 36.40 -16.34
N SER A 317 50.58 35.14 -16.44
CA SER A 317 49.32 34.66 -15.88
C SER A 317 49.40 33.22 -15.39
N THR A 318 48.51 32.86 -14.46
CA THR A 318 48.45 31.52 -13.88
C THR A 318 47.01 31.19 -13.46
N THR A 319 46.59 29.93 -13.59
CA THR A 319 45.27 29.50 -13.09
C THR A 319 45.33 29.33 -11.58
N TRP A 320 44.38 29.90 -10.86
CA TRP A 320 44.27 29.81 -9.40
C TRP A 320 43.12 28.87 -9.01
N THR A 321 43.44 27.86 -8.21
CA THR A 321 42.48 26.96 -7.56
C THR A 321 42.22 27.41 -6.13
N LEU A 322 40.95 27.59 -5.78
CA LEU A 322 40.53 28.02 -4.45
C LEU A 322 40.76 26.90 -3.42
N GLY A 323 41.19 27.27 -2.22
CA GLY A 323 41.32 26.36 -1.08
C GLY A 323 39.97 25.94 -0.49
N SER A 324 40.02 25.08 0.52
CA SER A 324 38.83 24.51 1.18
C SER A 324 38.06 25.49 2.08
N ARG A 325 38.60 26.69 2.35
CA ARG A 325 37.97 27.69 3.23
C ARG A 325 37.01 28.61 2.46
N THR A 326 35.77 28.71 2.92
CA THR A 326 34.77 29.66 2.41
C THR A 326 35.10 31.10 2.82
N GLY A 327 34.69 32.07 2.00
CA GLY A 327 34.94 33.50 2.23
C GLY A 327 35.97 34.07 1.26
N GLU A 328 36.61 35.18 1.63
CA GLU A 328 37.70 35.75 0.83
C GLU A 328 38.96 34.86 0.90
N GLN A 329 39.60 34.66 -0.24
CA GLN A 329 40.94 34.11 -0.38
C GLN A 329 41.80 35.09 -1.19
N THR A 330 43.13 34.98 -1.07
CA THR A 330 44.07 35.89 -1.76
C THR A 330 45.32 35.17 -2.28
N VAL A 331 45.81 35.65 -3.43
CA VAL A 331 47.11 35.32 -4.03
C VAL A 331 47.90 36.59 -4.23
N THR A 332 49.18 36.61 -3.86
CA THR A 332 50.09 37.70 -4.21
C THR A 332 50.83 37.41 -5.51
N ALA A 333 51.11 38.45 -6.29
CA ALA A 333 51.98 38.40 -7.47
C ALA A 333 53.11 39.42 -7.30
N SER A 334 54.36 38.95 -7.35
CA SER A 334 55.55 39.72 -6.99
C SER A 334 56.66 39.58 -8.04
N SER A 335 57.44 40.64 -8.23
CA SER A 335 58.57 40.67 -9.16
C SER A 335 59.58 41.71 -8.70
N GLY A 336 60.54 41.28 -7.86
CA GLY A 336 61.62 42.13 -7.36
C GLY A 336 61.14 43.48 -6.80
N THR A 337 61.86 44.55 -7.15
CA THR A 337 61.62 45.93 -6.71
C THR A 337 60.76 46.75 -7.69
N LEU A 338 59.91 46.12 -8.51
CA LEU A 338 59.05 46.86 -9.44
C LEU A 338 57.97 47.64 -8.71
N THR A 339 57.67 48.85 -9.18
CA THR A 339 56.58 49.68 -8.64
C THR A 339 55.24 48.95 -8.79
N GLY A 340 54.57 48.68 -7.66
CA GLY A 340 53.36 47.87 -7.58
C GLY A 340 53.58 46.43 -7.06
N SER A 341 54.83 45.98 -6.92
CA SER A 341 55.17 44.68 -6.32
C SER A 341 55.11 44.75 -4.78
N PRO A 342 54.43 43.82 -4.06
CA PRO A 342 53.55 42.77 -4.56
C PRO A 342 52.11 43.27 -4.80
N LEU A 343 51.50 42.80 -5.90
CA LEU A 343 50.06 42.92 -6.13
C LEU A 343 49.32 41.85 -5.33
N THR A 344 48.06 42.12 -4.95
CA THR A 344 47.18 41.14 -4.28
C THR A 344 45.93 40.90 -5.11
N PHE A 345 45.77 39.67 -5.59
CA PHE A 345 44.52 39.16 -6.15
C PHE A 345 43.58 38.69 -5.04
N ARG A 346 42.28 38.93 -5.23
CA ARG A 346 41.18 38.51 -4.35
C ARG A 346 40.23 37.59 -5.11
N ALA A 347 39.63 36.64 -4.40
CA ALA A 347 38.48 35.87 -4.88
C ALA A 347 37.61 35.42 -3.71
N THR A 348 36.29 35.32 -3.93
CA THR A 348 35.37 34.74 -2.94
C THR A 348 35.14 33.25 -3.23
N ALA A 349 35.60 32.40 -2.32
CA ALA A 349 35.28 30.98 -2.32
C ALA A 349 33.92 30.73 -1.66
N ARG A 350 32.99 30.14 -2.41
CA ARG A 350 31.67 29.71 -1.93
C ARG A 350 31.72 28.26 -1.50
N SER A 351 30.90 27.92 -0.51
CA SER A 351 30.62 26.53 -0.18
C SER A 351 29.75 25.91 -1.26
N VAL A 352 29.83 24.59 -1.42
CA VAL A 352 28.70 23.76 -1.87
C VAL A 352 28.40 22.67 -0.81
N ALA A 353 28.80 22.91 0.44
CA ALA A 353 28.43 22.02 1.54
C ALA A 353 26.92 22.16 1.79
N PRO A 354 26.17 21.04 1.82
CA PRO A 354 24.74 21.08 2.00
C PRO A 354 24.38 21.55 3.41
N VAL A 355 23.23 22.23 3.54
CA VAL A 355 22.65 22.63 4.83
C VAL A 355 21.18 22.24 4.97
N ARG A 356 20.49 21.98 3.86
CA ARG A 356 19.10 21.54 3.84
C ARG A 356 18.83 20.61 2.66
N LEU A 357 17.72 19.88 2.75
CA LEU A 357 17.10 19.19 1.62
C LEU A 357 16.06 20.10 0.97
N ILE A 358 15.79 19.89 -0.32
CA ILE A 358 14.61 20.41 -1.03
C ILE A 358 13.98 19.31 -1.88
N VAL A 359 12.68 19.38 -2.12
CA VAL A 359 12.01 18.52 -3.10
C VAL A 359 12.24 19.12 -4.49
N ALA A 360 12.78 18.31 -5.41
CA ALA A 360 13.07 18.68 -6.80
C ALA A 360 12.06 18.08 -7.79
N SER A 361 11.46 16.95 -7.43
CA SER A 361 10.26 16.42 -8.08
C SER A 361 9.31 15.95 -6.99
N GLU A 362 8.15 16.58 -6.90
CA GLU A 362 7.07 16.21 -5.98
C GLU A 362 6.43 14.85 -6.37
N PRO A 363 5.81 14.13 -5.42
CA PRO A 363 4.89 13.05 -5.71
C PRO A 363 3.74 13.49 -6.64
N PRO A 364 3.18 12.59 -7.45
CA PRO A 364 1.92 12.85 -8.14
C PRO A 364 0.82 13.19 -7.12
N ALA A 365 0.09 14.29 -7.33
CA ALA A 365 -0.96 14.75 -6.42
C ALA A 365 -2.07 13.72 -6.16
N THR A 366 -2.20 12.73 -7.05
CA THR A 366 -3.03 11.54 -6.86
C THR A 366 -2.30 10.30 -7.39
N VAL A 367 -2.25 9.24 -6.59
CA VAL A 367 -1.59 7.97 -6.92
C VAL A 367 -2.47 6.77 -6.53
N GLY A 368 -2.43 5.69 -7.32
CA GLY A 368 -3.16 4.46 -6.98
C GLY A 368 -2.48 3.68 -5.85
N ALA A 369 -3.27 3.07 -4.97
CA ALA A 369 -2.77 2.19 -3.91
C ALA A 369 -1.83 1.10 -4.46
N GLY A 370 -0.60 1.03 -3.93
CA GLY A 370 0.45 0.10 -4.36
C GLY A 370 1.20 0.48 -5.65
N SER A 371 0.78 1.53 -6.35
CA SER A 371 1.56 2.15 -7.43
C SER A 371 2.77 2.91 -6.87
N ALA A 372 3.83 3.02 -7.67
CA ALA A 372 5.03 3.75 -7.30
C ALA A 372 4.76 5.26 -7.16
N ILE A 373 5.40 5.86 -6.16
CA ILE A 373 5.34 7.27 -5.77
C ILE A 373 6.74 7.84 -6.05
N PRO A 374 7.03 8.27 -7.30
CA PRO A 374 8.33 8.84 -7.62
C PRO A 374 8.51 10.18 -6.90
N VAL A 375 9.66 10.38 -6.27
CA VAL A 375 10.05 11.64 -5.62
C VAL A 375 11.56 11.83 -5.73
N THR A 376 12.01 13.05 -6.00
CA THR A 376 13.44 13.39 -6.07
C THR A 376 13.76 14.50 -5.09
N ILE A 377 14.81 14.28 -4.29
CA ILE A 377 15.28 15.18 -3.25
C ILE A 377 16.68 15.66 -3.60
N HIS A 378 16.93 16.97 -3.55
CA HIS A 378 18.27 17.55 -3.67
C HIS A 378 18.78 17.97 -2.29
N ALA A 379 20.03 17.66 -1.98
CA ALA A 379 20.78 18.34 -0.93
C ALA A 379 21.32 19.66 -1.50
N VAL A 380 21.01 20.78 -0.84
CA VAL A 380 21.41 22.12 -1.28
C VAL A 380 22.13 22.88 -0.18
N ASP A 381 23.00 23.78 -0.60
CA ASP A 381 23.76 24.66 0.28
C ASP A 381 22.91 25.83 0.84
N ALA A 382 23.58 26.75 1.53
CA ALA A 382 22.93 27.93 2.11
C ALA A 382 22.47 28.97 1.08
N GLN A 383 22.91 28.87 -0.19
CA GLN A 383 22.49 29.73 -1.30
C GLN A 383 21.31 29.09 -2.05
N GLY A 384 21.20 27.76 -2.02
CA GLY A 384 20.20 26.96 -2.72
C GLY A 384 20.75 26.20 -3.93
N ASP A 385 22.06 26.25 -4.18
CA ASP A 385 22.72 25.49 -5.23
C ASP A 385 22.88 24.02 -4.80
N VAL A 386 22.83 23.08 -5.76
CA VAL A 386 22.91 21.63 -5.46
C VAL A 386 24.32 21.25 -5.01
N ALA A 387 24.39 20.63 -3.84
CA ALA A 387 25.61 20.23 -3.16
C ALA A 387 26.23 18.98 -3.80
N LYS A 388 26.86 19.13 -4.97
CA LYS A 388 27.34 18.00 -5.78
C LYS A 388 28.35 17.07 -5.09
N THR A 389 29.02 17.51 -4.03
CA THR A 389 29.92 16.66 -3.23
C THR A 389 29.20 15.85 -2.15
N PHE A 390 27.88 16.00 -2.00
CA PHE A 390 27.08 15.23 -1.03
C PHE A 390 26.72 13.85 -1.57
N THR A 391 27.17 12.83 -0.85
CA THR A 391 26.94 11.40 -1.13
C THR A 391 26.27 10.67 0.04
N GLY A 392 25.70 11.41 1.00
CA GLY A 392 25.08 10.85 2.18
C GLY A 392 23.71 10.22 1.92
N ASP A 393 23.30 9.32 2.82
CA ASP A 393 21.97 8.72 2.82
C ASP A 393 20.87 9.76 3.07
N VAL A 394 19.98 9.92 2.09
CA VAL A 394 18.66 10.53 2.29
C VAL A 394 17.67 9.42 2.64
N THR A 395 16.91 9.60 3.71
CA THR A 395 15.88 8.67 4.19
C THR A 395 14.51 9.34 4.18
N LEU A 396 13.52 8.69 3.57
CA LEU A 396 12.12 9.08 3.58
C LEU A 396 11.37 8.41 4.74
N ALA A 397 10.49 9.18 5.36
CA ALA A 397 9.47 8.72 6.29
C ALA A 397 8.10 9.27 5.88
N LEU A 398 7.02 8.75 6.48
CA LEU A 398 5.71 9.37 6.36
C LEU A 398 5.69 10.66 7.20
N GLY A 399 5.44 11.81 6.58
CA GLY A 399 5.35 13.10 7.27
C GLY A 399 3.94 13.36 7.82
N ALA A 400 2.93 13.04 7.03
CA ALA A 400 1.51 13.06 7.38
C ALA A 400 0.78 11.95 6.62
N GLY A 401 -0.35 11.48 7.15
CA GLY A 401 -1.13 10.38 6.58
C GLY A 401 -1.89 9.57 7.62
N SER A 402 -2.37 8.39 7.22
CA SER A 402 -2.89 7.38 8.17
C SER A 402 -1.73 6.75 8.96
N PRO A 403 -1.78 6.65 10.29
CA PRO A 403 -0.71 6.04 11.09
C PRO A 403 -0.42 4.58 10.72
N ASP A 404 -1.45 3.85 10.28
CA ASP A 404 -1.37 2.43 9.89
C ASP A 404 -0.92 2.23 8.43
N ALA A 405 -0.37 3.26 7.77
CA ALA A 405 0.10 3.22 6.40
C ALA A 405 1.62 3.04 6.33
N PRO A 406 2.15 1.80 6.23
CA PRO A 406 3.58 1.60 6.07
C PRO A 406 4.06 2.16 4.72
N LEU A 407 5.20 2.83 4.75
CA LEU A 407 5.93 3.23 3.55
C LEU A 407 6.70 2.01 3.04
N LEU A 408 6.36 1.54 1.83
CA LEU A 408 6.93 0.33 1.21
C LEU A 408 7.91 0.71 0.10
N GLY A 409 8.80 -0.20 -0.29
CA GLY A 409 9.83 0.04 -1.31
C GLY A 409 11.14 0.57 -0.70
N THR A 410 11.99 1.18 -1.53
CA THR A 410 13.31 1.67 -1.12
C THR A 410 13.18 3.03 -0.44
N VAL A 411 13.16 3.05 0.90
CA VAL A 411 12.97 4.28 1.69
C VAL A 411 14.26 5.02 2.07
N ARG A 412 15.43 4.50 1.69
CA ARG A 412 16.75 5.15 1.85
C ARG A 412 17.54 5.05 0.56
N VAL A 413 18.11 6.18 0.12
CA VAL A 413 18.94 6.28 -1.08
C VAL A 413 20.16 7.16 -0.77
N ALA A 414 21.36 6.66 -1.02
CA ALA A 414 22.59 7.46 -1.01
C ALA A 414 22.58 8.45 -2.17
N ALA A 415 22.86 9.72 -1.90
CA ALA A 415 22.86 10.74 -2.94
C ALA A 415 24.00 10.54 -3.96
N VAL A 416 23.74 10.88 -5.21
CA VAL A 416 24.74 10.98 -6.30
C VAL A 416 24.69 12.40 -6.84
N ASP A 417 25.83 13.07 -6.92
CA ASP A 417 25.93 14.51 -7.24
C ASP A 417 24.95 15.40 -6.43
N GLY A 418 24.72 15.06 -5.16
CA GLY A 418 23.77 15.76 -4.27
C GLY A 418 22.29 15.43 -4.51
N VAL A 419 21.97 14.48 -5.38
CA VAL A 419 20.60 14.08 -5.75
C VAL A 419 20.27 12.68 -5.22
N ALA A 420 19.15 12.53 -4.53
CA ALA A 420 18.57 11.24 -4.15
C ALA A 420 17.20 11.07 -4.82
N THR A 421 17.08 10.04 -5.67
CA THR A 421 15.88 9.74 -6.45
C THR A 421 15.25 8.44 -5.97
N PHE A 422 13.97 8.49 -5.63
CA PHE A 422 13.19 7.35 -5.15
C PHE A 422 12.16 6.98 -6.22
N THR A 423 12.14 5.72 -6.64
CA THR A 423 11.38 5.27 -7.84
C THR A 423 10.38 4.15 -7.58
N ASP A 424 10.46 3.47 -6.45
CA ASP A 424 9.69 2.26 -6.12
C ASP A 424 8.88 2.39 -4.81
N VAL A 425 8.96 3.55 -4.14
CA VAL A 425 8.24 3.87 -2.90
C VAL A 425 6.74 3.77 -3.11
N ARG A 426 6.01 3.13 -2.18
CA ARG A 426 4.56 2.86 -2.31
C ARG A 426 3.83 3.03 -0.98
N ILE A 427 2.54 3.34 -1.08
CA ILE A 427 1.58 3.26 0.03
C ILE A 427 0.39 2.43 -0.45
N ASN A 428 0.01 1.42 0.33
CA ASN A 428 -1.15 0.56 0.02
C ASN A 428 -2.47 1.06 0.62
N LYS A 429 -2.41 1.91 1.65
CA LYS A 429 -3.56 2.39 2.42
C LYS A 429 -4.14 3.65 1.79
N VAL A 430 -5.38 3.58 1.31
CA VAL A 430 -6.05 4.75 0.72
C VAL A 430 -6.30 5.85 1.75
N GLY A 431 -6.19 7.12 1.31
CA GLY A 431 -6.29 8.29 2.18
C GLY A 431 -5.82 9.58 1.53
N LYS A 432 -6.22 10.71 2.12
CA LYS A 432 -5.91 12.08 1.67
C LYS A 432 -4.89 12.74 2.59
N GLY A 433 -4.12 13.68 2.06
CA GLY A 433 -3.19 14.49 2.86
C GLY A 433 -1.90 13.77 3.22
N TYR A 434 -1.51 12.76 2.44
CA TYR A 434 -0.22 12.09 2.62
C TYR A 434 0.92 13.04 2.24
N THR A 435 2.00 13.02 3.04
CA THR A 435 3.27 13.68 2.69
C THR A 435 4.45 12.77 3.02
N LEU A 436 5.55 12.93 2.32
CA LEU A 436 6.81 12.25 2.61
C LEU A 436 7.78 13.26 3.25
N ALA A 437 8.34 12.92 4.41
CA ALA A 437 9.37 13.69 5.08
C ALA A 437 10.76 13.12 4.71
N ALA A 438 11.56 13.90 3.99
CA ALA A 438 12.93 13.56 3.65
C ALA A 438 13.90 14.11 4.71
N SER A 439 14.86 13.26 5.11
CA SER A 439 15.83 13.53 6.17
C SER A 439 17.22 13.03 5.77
N ALA A 440 18.27 13.70 6.26
CA ALA A 440 19.66 13.29 6.09
C ALA A 440 20.51 13.83 7.26
N ASN A 441 21.57 13.11 7.63
CA ASN A 441 22.39 13.47 8.79
C ASN A 441 23.04 14.86 8.63
N GLY A 442 22.78 15.74 9.60
CA GLY A 442 23.31 17.10 9.63
C GLY A 442 22.59 18.13 8.74
N LEU A 443 21.53 17.73 8.01
CA LEU A 443 20.78 18.61 7.13
C LEU A 443 19.38 18.91 7.68
N THR A 444 18.90 20.14 7.49
CA THR A 444 17.49 20.46 7.69
C THR A 444 16.64 19.67 6.68
N GLY A 445 15.74 18.83 7.17
CA GLY A 445 14.84 18.02 6.34
C GLY A 445 13.81 18.85 5.56
N VAL A 446 13.07 18.18 4.68
CA VAL A 446 11.99 18.78 3.88
C VAL A 446 10.80 17.82 3.80
N THR A 447 9.59 18.36 3.65
CA THR A 447 8.37 17.57 3.48
C THR A 447 7.76 17.89 2.12
N THR A 448 7.26 16.87 1.41
CA THR A 448 6.58 17.03 0.11
C THR A 448 5.29 17.83 0.21
N ALA A 449 4.80 18.29 -0.94
CA ALA A 449 3.40 18.61 -1.11
C ALA A 449 2.49 17.43 -0.69
N ALA A 450 1.24 17.76 -0.34
CA ALA A 450 0.24 16.78 0.06
C ALA A 450 -0.40 16.09 -1.15
N PHE A 451 -0.51 14.76 -1.10
CA PHE A 451 -1.12 13.94 -2.16
C PHE A 451 -2.21 13.00 -1.62
N GLU A 452 -2.97 12.41 -2.53
CA GLU A 452 -4.00 11.40 -2.24
C GLU A 452 -3.59 10.02 -2.77
N VAL A 453 -3.74 9.00 -1.94
CA VAL A 453 -3.69 7.58 -2.35
C VAL A 453 -5.12 7.12 -2.59
N ILE A 454 -5.51 6.97 -3.87
CA ILE A 454 -6.83 6.49 -4.28
C ILE A 454 -6.86 4.95 -4.41
N PRO A 455 -8.04 4.31 -4.30
CA PRO A 455 -8.16 2.88 -4.55
C PRO A 455 -7.74 2.49 -5.97
N GLY A 456 -7.16 1.30 -6.11
CA GLY A 456 -6.93 0.70 -7.42
C GLY A 456 -8.24 0.23 -8.09
N PRO A 457 -8.17 -0.20 -9.36
CA PRO A 457 -9.29 -0.89 -10.00
C PRO A 457 -9.62 -2.19 -9.27
N ALA A 458 -10.90 -2.56 -9.24
CA ALA A 458 -11.37 -3.78 -8.59
C ALA A 458 -10.67 -5.04 -9.15
N LYS A 459 -10.36 -5.98 -8.26
CA LYS A 459 -9.72 -7.27 -8.57
C LYS A 459 -10.41 -8.47 -7.93
N ARG A 460 -11.06 -8.29 -6.78
CA ARG A 460 -11.94 -9.31 -6.17
C ARG A 460 -13.20 -8.69 -5.60
N LEU A 461 -14.24 -9.48 -5.45
CA LEU A 461 -15.38 -9.20 -4.58
C LEU A 461 -15.10 -9.77 -3.18
N GLU A 462 -15.87 -9.32 -2.19
CA GLU A 462 -15.90 -9.84 -0.83
C GLU A 462 -17.28 -9.55 -0.22
N PHE A 463 -17.81 -10.41 0.65
CA PHE A 463 -19.08 -10.13 1.33
C PHE A 463 -18.86 -9.20 2.53
N GLY A 464 -19.64 -8.12 2.61
CA GLY A 464 -19.62 -7.13 3.68
C GLY A 464 -20.61 -7.47 4.78
N THR A 465 -21.81 -6.92 4.70
CA THR A 465 -22.97 -7.38 5.46
C THR A 465 -23.62 -8.58 4.78
N TYR A 466 -24.04 -9.55 5.58
CA TYR A 466 -24.78 -10.75 5.19
C TYR A 466 -25.36 -11.38 6.46
N PRO A 467 -26.38 -12.25 6.37
CA PRO A 467 -26.93 -12.92 7.55
C PRO A 467 -25.90 -13.90 8.14
N VAL A 468 -25.39 -13.59 9.33
CA VAL A 468 -24.43 -14.45 10.07
C VAL A 468 -25.13 -15.49 10.95
N PHE A 469 -26.29 -15.15 11.50
CA PHE A 469 -27.02 -15.96 12.47
C PHE A 469 -28.48 -15.50 12.55
N GLY A 470 -29.41 -16.38 12.92
CA GLY A 470 -30.81 -16.00 13.18
C GLY A 470 -31.67 -15.63 11.96
N ALA A 471 -31.15 -15.76 10.74
CA ALA A 471 -31.93 -15.56 9.52
C ALA A 471 -33.18 -16.44 9.55
N THR A 472 -34.33 -15.88 9.16
CA THR A 472 -35.63 -16.54 9.24
C THR A 472 -36.28 -16.58 7.87
N ALA A 473 -36.97 -17.68 7.52
CA ALA A 473 -37.58 -17.87 6.21
C ALA A 473 -38.49 -16.69 5.82
N GLY A 474 -38.24 -16.12 4.65
CA GLY A 474 -38.80 -14.84 4.21
C GLY A 474 -37.73 -13.90 3.66
N THR A 475 -37.87 -12.60 3.94
CA THR A 475 -36.89 -11.56 3.57
C THR A 475 -35.70 -11.58 4.53
N LEU A 476 -34.49 -11.50 3.98
CA LEU A 476 -33.23 -11.41 4.71
C LEU A 476 -32.85 -9.96 5.01
N ASP A 477 -31.94 -9.77 5.97
CA ASP A 477 -31.22 -8.51 6.15
C ASP A 477 -30.39 -8.12 4.91
N VAL A 478 -30.07 -6.83 4.79
CA VAL A 478 -29.38 -6.25 3.63
C VAL A 478 -28.01 -6.89 3.42
N ILE A 479 -27.84 -7.54 2.27
CA ILE A 479 -26.56 -8.12 1.84
C ILE A 479 -25.78 -7.05 1.09
N THR A 480 -24.50 -6.88 1.42
CA THR A 480 -23.58 -6.04 0.64
C THR A 480 -22.40 -6.83 0.14
N VAL A 481 -21.99 -6.55 -1.10
CA VAL A 481 -20.79 -7.12 -1.73
C VAL A 481 -19.85 -5.99 -2.08
N ILE A 482 -18.65 -6.04 -1.51
CA ILE A 482 -17.61 -5.02 -1.59
C ILE A 482 -16.62 -5.42 -2.67
N ALA A 483 -16.46 -4.59 -3.69
CA ALA A 483 -15.37 -4.72 -4.65
C ALA A 483 -14.08 -4.19 -4.03
N ARG A 484 -13.04 -5.04 -3.96
CA ARG A 484 -11.71 -4.69 -3.46
C ARG A 484 -10.67 -4.62 -4.56
N ASP A 485 -9.73 -3.68 -4.42
CA ASP A 485 -8.55 -3.57 -5.27
C ASP A 485 -7.48 -4.64 -4.94
N ALA A 486 -6.32 -4.56 -5.59
CA ALA A 486 -5.21 -5.48 -5.35
C ALA A 486 -4.59 -5.33 -3.94
N ALA A 487 -4.64 -4.14 -3.35
CA ALA A 487 -4.11 -3.85 -2.02
C ALA A 487 -5.13 -4.15 -0.89
N GLY A 488 -6.40 -4.44 -1.23
CA GLY A 488 -7.47 -4.78 -0.30
C GLY A 488 -8.39 -3.61 0.08
N ASN A 489 -8.17 -2.41 -0.46
CA ASN A 489 -9.06 -1.26 -0.23
C ASN A 489 -10.38 -1.44 -0.99
N VAL A 490 -11.43 -0.74 -0.57
CA VAL A 490 -12.69 -0.65 -1.35
C VAL A 490 -12.40 0.09 -2.65
N ALA A 491 -12.60 -0.56 -3.79
CA ALA A 491 -12.34 -0.01 -5.12
C ALA A 491 -13.45 0.98 -5.50
N SER A 492 -13.41 2.19 -4.94
CA SER A 492 -14.55 3.13 -5.00
C SER A 492 -14.98 3.57 -6.41
N GLY A 493 -14.07 3.51 -7.39
CA GLY A 493 -14.38 3.73 -8.80
C GLY A 493 -15.11 2.57 -9.49
N PHE A 494 -15.34 1.44 -8.81
CA PHE A 494 -16.07 0.30 -9.38
C PHE A 494 -17.58 0.53 -9.32
N THR A 495 -18.17 0.64 -10.51
CA THR A 495 -19.61 0.82 -10.75
C THR A 495 -20.25 -0.36 -11.50
N GLY A 496 -19.58 -1.52 -11.51
CA GLY A 496 -20.05 -2.70 -12.22
C GLY A 496 -21.29 -3.33 -11.58
N LYS A 497 -22.06 -4.06 -12.39
CA LYS A 497 -23.13 -4.95 -11.91
C LYS A 497 -22.50 -6.16 -11.21
N VAL A 498 -22.99 -6.45 -10.01
CA VAL A 498 -22.69 -7.66 -9.24
C VAL A 498 -23.94 -8.54 -9.23
N ASP A 499 -23.77 -9.81 -9.58
CA ASP A 499 -24.81 -10.83 -9.55
C ASP A 499 -24.63 -11.73 -8.32
N LEU A 500 -25.74 -12.08 -7.65
CA LEU A 500 -25.82 -12.89 -6.44
C LEU A 500 -26.51 -14.22 -6.75
N SER A 501 -25.92 -15.31 -6.26
CA SER A 501 -26.31 -16.68 -6.59
C SER A 501 -26.15 -17.62 -5.39
N LEU A 502 -26.82 -18.77 -5.42
CA LEU A 502 -26.60 -19.84 -4.42
C LEU A 502 -25.37 -20.66 -4.83
N PHE A 503 -24.36 -20.68 -3.96
CA PHE A 503 -23.21 -21.58 -4.09
C PHE A 503 -23.50 -22.94 -3.44
N ALA A 504 -24.18 -22.92 -2.29
CA ALA A 504 -24.75 -24.10 -1.65
C ALA A 504 -26.13 -23.72 -1.06
N SER A 505 -27.08 -24.66 -1.10
CA SER A 505 -28.44 -24.49 -0.59
C SER A 505 -29.16 -25.83 -0.47
N PRO A 506 -30.32 -25.91 0.22
CA PRO A 506 -31.18 -27.08 0.17
C PRO A 506 -31.70 -27.34 -1.25
N THR A 507 -31.99 -28.60 -1.57
CA THR A 507 -32.56 -28.98 -2.88
C THR A 507 -33.91 -28.30 -3.11
N GLY A 508 -34.07 -27.62 -4.24
CA GLY A 508 -35.29 -26.87 -4.59
C GLY A 508 -35.36 -25.45 -4.00
N ALA A 509 -34.35 -24.99 -3.27
CA ALA A 509 -34.26 -23.59 -2.85
C ALA A 509 -34.05 -22.64 -4.05
N VAL A 510 -34.66 -21.46 -3.98
CA VAL A 510 -34.53 -20.38 -4.97
C VAL A 510 -34.38 -19.03 -4.27
N ILE A 511 -33.67 -18.10 -4.89
CA ILE A 511 -33.58 -16.71 -4.41
C ILE A 511 -34.81 -15.94 -4.91
N GLY A 512 -35.57 -15.36 -3.99
CA GLY A 512 -36.56 -14.32 -4.28
C GLY A 512 -35.96 -12.92 -4.11
N GLY A 513 -36.61 -11.90 -4.68
CA GLY A 513 -36.09 -10.53 -4.66
C GLY A 513 -34.94 -10.31 -5.67
N PRO A 514 -34.10 -9.27 -5.51
CA PRO A 514 -33.09 -8.92 -6.49
C PRO A 514 -31.87 -9.83 -6.41
N THR A 515 -31.58 -10.54 -7.50
CA THR A 515 -30.35 -11.33 -7.70
C THR A 515 -29.20 -10.52 -8.31
N SER A 516 -29.36 -9.21 -8.50
CA SER A 516 -28.28 -8.36 -9.03
C SER A 516 -28.39 -6.90 -8.59
N ALA A 517 -27.25 -6.28 -8.27
CA ALA A 517 -27.16 -4.89 -7.87
C ALA A 517 -25.95 -4.19 -8.54
N THR A 518 -26.09 -2.92 -8.89
CA THR A 518 -24.98 -2.09 -9.39
C THR A 518 -24.18 -1.56 -8.21
N ALA A 519 -22.86 -1.65 -8.27
CA ALA A 519 -22.00 -1.09 -7.23
C ALA A 519 -22.03 0.45 -7.21
N VAL A 520 -22.16 1.02 -6.02
CA VAL A 520 -22.04 2.46 -5.73
C VAL A 520 -20.85 2.64 -4.79
N ALA A 521 -19.90 3.49 -5.16
CA ALA A 521 -18.64 3.66 -4.44
C ALA A 521 -17.90 2.33 -4.15
N GLY A 522 -17.98 1.36 -5.07
CA GLY A 522 -17.39 0.03 -4.90
C GLY A 522 -18.19 -0.97 -4.06
N VAL A 523 -19.40 -0.64 -3.60
CA VAL A 523 -20.28 -1.54 -2.82
C VAL A 523 -21.59 -1.78 -3.56
N ALA A 524 -21.92 -3.04 -3.84
CA ALA A 524 -23.22 -3.44 -4.37
C ALA A 524 -24.14 -3.89 -3.23
N THR A 525 -25.32 -3.29 -3.13
CA THR A 525 -26.28 -3.50 -2.04
C THR A 525 -27.53 -4.23 -2.54
N PHE A 526 -27.89 -5.32 -1.86
CA PHE A 526 -29.02 -6.18 -2.19
C PHE A 526 -30.04 -6.13 -1.05
N GLU A 527 -31.08 -5.32 -1.22
CA GLU A 527 -32.19 -5.19 -0.27
C GLU A 527 -33.38 -6.05 -0.71
N GLY A 528 -34.13 -6.61 0.24
CA GLY A 528 -35.33 -7.40 -0.08
C GLY A 528 -35.06 -8.78 -0.68
N VAL A 529 -33.83 -9.31 -0.57
CA VAL A 529 -33.49 -10.70 -0.95
C VAL A 529 -34.29 -11.66 -0.06
N GLN A 530 -34.83 -12.74 -0.64
CA GLN A 530 -35.67 -13.69 0.07
C GLN A 530 -35.19 -15.14 -0.09
N LEU A 531 -35.25 -15.90 1.01
CA LEU A 531 -35.12 -17.35 1.04
C LEU A 531 -36.26 -17.93 1.86
N THR A 532 -37.14 -18.70 1.23
CA THR A 532 -38.39 -19.19 1.83
C THR A 532 -38.32 -20.63 2.33
N LEU A 533 -37.30 -21.39 1.93
CA LEU A 533 -37.04 -22.75 2.40
C LEU A 533 -35.98 -22.71 3.52
N ALA A 534 -36.27 -23.31 4.67
CA ALA A 534 -35.35 -23.41 5.79
C ALA A 534 -34.20 -24.41 5.50
N GLY A 535 -33.02 -24.14 6.05
CA GLY A 535 -31.83 -24.98 5.88
C GLY A 535 -30.53 -24.18 5.82
N GLU A 536 -29.44 -24.85 5.43
CA GLU A 536 -28.10 -24.28 5.31
C GLU A 536 -27.85 -23.68 3.91
N TYR A 537 -27.26 -22.49 3.86
CA TYR A 537 -27.03 -21.71 2.65
C TYR A 537 -25.62 -21.12 2.60
N GLN A 538 -25.12 -20.94 1.38
CA GLN A 538 -23.92 -20.17 1.08
C GLN A 538 -24.13 -19.39 -0.22
N PHE A 539 -23.96 -18.08 -0.20
CA PHE A 539 -24.03 -17.26 -1.42
C PHE A 539 -22.70 -17.26 -2.19
N ALA A 540 -22.76 -17.08 -3.51
CA ALA A 540 -21.65 -16.59 -4.32
C ALA A 540 -22.04 -15.29 -5.04
N ALA A 541 -21.09 -14.37 -5.15
CA ALA A 541 -21.21 -13.12 -5.87
C ALA A 541 -20.20 -13.07 -7.03
N ALA A 542 -20.65 -12.60 -8.19
CA ALA A 542 -19.83 -12.50 -9.41
C ALA A 542 -20.00 -11.15 -10.10
N ALA A 543 -18.97 -10.70 -10.81
CA ALA A 543 -19.04 -9.50 -11.66
C ALA A 543 -18.03 -9.63 -12.81
N SER A 544 -18.30 -8.98 -13.95
CA SER A 544 -17.41 -9.03 -15.11
C SER A 544 -16.05 -8.38 -14.81
N GLY A 545 -14.95 -9.05 -15.18
CA GLY A 545 -13.59 -8.57 -14.98
C GLY A 545 -13.05 -8.60 -13.54
N VAL A 546 -13.83 -9.11 -12.57
CA VAL A 546 -13.48 -9.14 -11.14
C VAL A 546 -13.59 -10.56 -10.60
N THR A 547 -12.64 -10.99 -9.76
CA THR A 547 -12.68 -12.32 -9.13
C THR A 547 -13.91 -12.43 -8.22
N GLY A 548 -14.77 -13.41 -8.45
CA GLY A 548 -15.97 -13.64 -7.63
C GLY A 548 -15.66 -14.02 -6.17
N ALA A 549 -16.66 -13.86 -5.31
CA ALA A 549 -16.59 -14.19 -3.89
C ALA A 549 -17.55 -15.33 -3.54
N LYS A 550 -17.21 -16.08 -2.49
CA LYS A 550 -18.16 -16.90 -1.74
C LYS A 550 -18.40 -16.22 -0.40
N GLY A 551 -19.65 -16.10 0.03
CA GLY A 551 -19.97 -15.75 1.40
C GLY A 551 -19.62 -16.91 2.34
N PRO A 552 -19.63 -16.72 3.67
CA PRO A 552 -19.63 -17.85 4.59
C PRO A 552 -20.96 -18.59 4.55
N VAL A 553 -20.97 -19.75 5.21
CA VAL A 553 -22.17 -20.56 5.41
C VAL A 553 -23.05 -19.93 6.50
N PHE A 554 -24.36 -19.92 6.30
CA PHE A 554 -25.35 -19.46 7.27
C PHE A 554 -26.62 -20.34 7.23
N VAL A 555 -27.42 -20.30 8.28
CA VAL A 555 -28.66 -21.10 8.39
C VAL A 555 -29.88 -20.17 8.35
N VAL A 556 -30.84 -20.50 7.48
CA VAL A 556 -32.19 -19.92 7.47
C VAL A 556 -33.09 -20.83 8.30
N SER A 557 -33.55 -20.32 9.43
CA SER A 557 -34.52 -20.98 10.31
C SER A 557 -35.94 -20.95 9.73
N PRO A 558 -36.81 -21.91 10.08
CA PRO A 558 -38.24 -21.83 9.80
C PRO A 558 -38.86 -20.55 10.35
N GLY A 559 -39.90 -20.04 9.68
CA GLY A 559 -40.67 -18.90 10.16
C GLY A 559 -41.50 -19.21 11.42
N PRO A 560 -42.15 -18.18 12.00
CA PRO A 560 -43.19 -18.38 13.01
C PRO A 560 -44.29 -19.31 12.50
N ALA A 561 -44.81 -20.17 13.38
CA ALA A 561 -45.92 -21.07 13.05
C ALA A 561 -47.12 -20.28 12.50
N SER A 562 -47.69 -20.76 11.40
CA SER A 562 -48.90 -20.19 10.80
C SER A 562 -50.02 -21.20 10.59
N ARG A 563 -49.75 -22.51 10.69
CA ARG A 563 -50.73 -23.58 10.47
C ARG A 563 -50.33 -24.90 11.15
N LEU A 564 -51.34 -25.68 11.52
CA LEU A 564 -51.16 -27.07 11.96
C LEU A 564 -51.01 -28.01 10.76
N PHE A 565 -50.31 -29.13 10.92
CA PHE A 565 -50.31 -30.24 9.95
C PHE A 565 -50.21 -31.60 10.66
N VAL A 566 -50.67 -32.66 9.99
CA VAL A 566 -50.56 -34.04 10.52
C VAL A 566 -49.15 -34.56 10.30
N VAL A 567 -48.46 -34.95 11.37
CA VAL A 567 -47.17 -35.63 11.28
C VAL A 567 -47.36 -37.14 11.13
N SER A 568 -48.19 -37.74 12.00
CA SER A 568 -48.46 -39.18 11.95
C SER A 568 -49.78 -39.55 12.64
N GLY A 569 -50.22 -40.80 12.43
CA GLY A 569 -51.39 -41.39 13.11
C GLY A 569 -52.71 -41.33 12.33
N SER A 570 -52.82 -40.54 11.26
CA SER A 570 -54.00 -40.58 10.37
C SER A 570 -54.06 -41.86 9.53
N GLY A 571 -55.26 -42.25 9.12
CA GLY A 571 -55.53 -43.44 8.29
C GLY A 571 -55.44 -44.78 9.03
N GLN A 572 -55.37 -44.79 10.35
CA GLN A 572 -55.34 -46.02 11.15
C GLN A 572 -56.72 -46.71 11.20
N THR A 573 -56.74 -48.01 11.52
CA THR A 573 -57.99 -48.74 11.81
C THR A 573 -57.85 -49.49 13.13
N ALA A 574 -58.87 -49.41 13.98
CA ALA A 574 -58.99 -50.17 15.22
C ALA A 574 -60.46 -50.53 15.45
N ASP A 575 -60.76 -51.31 16.49
CA ASP A 575 -62.13 -51.64 16.84
C ASP A 575 -62.80 -50.44 17.55
N VAL A 576 -64.12 -50.30 17.42
CA VAL A 576 -64.88 -49.26 18.15
C VAL A 576 -64.63 -49.36 19.67
N TYR A 577 -64.56 -48.21 20.34
CA TYR A 577 -64.15 -48.08 21.75
C TYR A 577 -62.69 -48.43 22.08
N THR A 578 -61.83 -48.80 21.11
CA THR A 578 -60.40 -49.09 21.35
C THR A 578 -59.49 -47.93 20.95
N ALA A 579 -58.31 -47.87 21.57
CA ALA A 579 -57.27 -46.89 21.26
C ALA A 579 -56.51 -47.24 19.98
N LEU A 580 -56.19 -46.24 19.17
CA LEU A 580 -55.35 -46.41 17.99
C LEU A 580 -53.91 -46.83 18.38
N ALA A 581 -53.36 -47.80 17.64
CA ALA A 581 -52.07 -48.41 17.94
C ALA A 581 -50.86 -47.46 17.83
N LYS A 582 -51.00 -46.31 17.15
CA LYS A 582 -50.05 -45.21 17.13
C LYS A 582 -50.74 -43.92 17.58
N PRO A 583 -50.06 -43.04 18.34
CA PRO A 583 -50.61 -41.74 18.71
C PRO A 583 -50.88 -40.88 17.48
N ILE A 584 -51.79 -39.91 17.63
CA ILE A 584 -51.99 -38.84 16.66
C ILE A 584 -50.99 -37.73 16.98
N ALA A 585 -50.09 -37.45 16.05
CA ALA A 585 -49.07 -36.40 16.18
C ALA A 585 -49.37 -35.25 15.21
N ILE A 586 -49.50 -34.04 15.76
CA ILE A 586 -49.77 -32.81 15.03
C ILE A 586 -48.57 -31.88 15.18
N GLY A 587 -47.99 -31.47 14.06
CA GLY A 587 -46.85 -30.57 14.01
C GLY A 587 -47.23 -29.16 13.54
N LEU A 588 -46.25 -28.26 13.61
CA LEU A 588 -46.38 -26.87 13.18
C LEU A 588 -45.67 -26.62 11.84
N MET A 589 -46.31 -25.87 10.95
CA MET A 589 -45.68 -25.30 9.76
C MET A 589 -45.71 -23.77 9.83
N ASP A 590 -44.67 -23.15 9.28
CA ASP A 590 -44.68 -21.71 8.96
C ASP A 590 -45.55 -21.41 7.72
N ARG A 591 -45.60 -20.14 7.31
CA ARG A 591 -46.36 -19.72 6.12
C ARG A 591 -45.81 -20.22 4.78
N PHE A 592 -44.55 -20.67 4.74
CA PHE A 592 -43.88 -21.16 3.53
C PHE A 592 -43.92 -22.70 3.41
N GLY A 593 -44.24 -23.40 4.50
CA GLY A 593 -44.31 -24.87 4.57
C GLY A 593 -43.12 -25.54 5.26
N ASN A 594 -42.22 -24.76 5.85
CA ASN A 594 -41.16 -25.32 6.70
C ASN A 594 -41.78 -25.85 7.99
N ARG A 595 -41.36 -27.04 8.44
CA ARG A 595 -41.64 -27.49 9.82
C ARG A 595 -41.00 -26.51 10.79
N THR A 596 -41.70 -26.11 11.85
CA THR A 596 -41.19 -25.17 12.85
C THR A 596 -41.29 -25.76 14.26
N PHE A 597 -40.27 -25.53 15.08
CA PHE A 597 -39.99 -26.30 16.30
C PHE A 597 -40.45 -25.57 17.57
N THR A 598 -41.56 -24.83 17.49
CA THR A 598 -42.07 -24.00 18.60
C THR A 598 -42.73 -24.87 19.67
N ALA A 599 -42.03 -25.07 20.78
CA ALA A 599 -42.57 -25.72 21.97
C ALA A 599 -43.62 -24.84 22.69
N GLY A 600 -44.51 -25.48 23.47
CA GLY A 600 -45.42 -24.82 24.40
C GLY A 600 -46.79 -24.39 23.84
N LEU A 601 -47.06 -24.55 22.54
CA LEU A 601 -48.36 -24.17 21.95
C LEU A 601 -49.42 -25.24 22.20
N THR A 602 -50.54 -24.87 22.83
CA THR A 602 -51.61 -25.79 23.25
C THR A 602 -52.53 -26.17 22.09
N VAL A 603 -52.32 -27.34 21.49
CA VAL A 603 -53.24 -27.92 20.51
C VAL A 603 -54.40 -28.61 21.23
N THR A 604 -55.63 -28.35 20.82
CA THR A 604 -56.86 -28.95 21.38
C THR A 604 -57.48 -29.93 20.39
N PHE A 605 -57.90 -31.09 20.88
CA PHE A 605 -58.36 -32.22 20.09
C PHE A 605 -59.83 -32.56 20.40
N SER A 606 -60.68 -32.57 19.38
CA SER A 606 -62.11 -32.93 19.50
C SER A 606 -62.50 -34.00 18.48
N ALA A 607 -63.20 -35.04 18.91
CA ALA A 607 -63.74 -36.07 18.04
C ALA A 607 -65.21 -35.76 17.72
N SER A 608 -65.60 -35.84 16.44
CA SER A 608 -67.00 -35.64 16.03
C SER A 608 -67.89 -36.85 16.36
N ASP A 609 -67.32 -38.05 16.37
CA ASP A 609 -68.05 -39.32 16.22
C ASP A 609 -68.12 -40.14 17.52
N GLY A 610 -68.08 -39.46 18.67
CA GLY A 610 -68.23 -40.07 20.01
C GLY A 610 -67.00 -40.79 20.56
N GLY A 611 -65.81 -40.54 20.00
CA GLY A 611 -64.52 -40.98 20.55
C GLY A 611 -63.89 -39.96 21.51
N SER A 612 -62.68 -40.24 22.00
CA SER A 612 -61.95 -39.33 22.90
C SER A 612 -60.45 -39.29 22.64
N ALA A 613 -59.86 -38.10 22.72
CA ALA A 613 -58.41 -37.91 22.75
C ALA A 613 -57.92 -37.82 24.20
N SER A 614 -56.80 -38.49 24.51
CA SER A 614 -56.17 -38.49 25.83
C SER A 614 -54.69 -38.09 25.74
N PRO A 615 -54.29 -36.93 26.31
CA PRO A 615 -55.16 -35.88 26.83
C PRO A 615 -55.97 -35.18 25.72
N SER A 616 -57.05 -34.48 26.07
CA SER A 616 -57.88 -33.72 25.11
C SER A 616 -57.25 -32.41 24.63
N SER A 617 -56.19 -31.94 25.29
CA SER A 617 -55.29 -30.90 24.79
C SER A 617 -53.85 -31.20 25.18
N LYS A 618 -52.90 -30.75 24.36
CA LYS A 618 -51.47 -31.01 24.54
C LYS A 618 -50.63 -29.85 24.03
N ASN A 619 -49.67 -29.40 24.84
CA ASN A 619 -48.66 -28.45 24.39
C ASN A 619 -47.65 -29.15 23.46
N THR A 620 -47.24 -28.46 22.39
CA THR A 620 -46.14 -28.89 21.53
C THR A 620 -44.85 -29.08 22.32
N ASP A 621 -44.08 -30.11 21.97
CA ASP A 621 -42.79 -30.43 22.56
C ASP A 621 -41.63 -29.66 21.87
N ALA A 622 -40.39 -30.04 22.19
CA ALA A 622 -39.18 -29.44 21.59
C ALA A 622 -39.00 -29.75 20.09
N ALA A 623 -39.75 -30.70 19.51
CA ALA A 623 -39.83 -30.92 18.07
C ALA A 623 -40.97 -30.10 17.42
N GLY A 624 -41.73 -29.32 18.19
CA GLY A 624 -42.91 -28.61 17.72
C GLY A 624 -44.12 -29.53 17.50
N GLU A 625 -44.14 -30.72 18.13
CA GLU A 625 -45.20 -31.71 17.91
C GLU A 625 -46.08 -31.91 19.16
N ALA A 626 -47.40 -31.93 18.97
CA ALA A 626 -48.40 -32.25 19.99
C ALA A 626 -48.97 -33.63 19.71
N SER A 627 -48.66 -34.60 20.59
CA SER A 627 -49.07 -36.01 20.44
C SER A 627 -50.07 -36.45 21.51
N VAL A 628 -51.13 -37.16 21.08
CA VAL A 628 -52.20 -37.70 21.94
C VAL A 628 -52.55 -39.13 21.56
N SER A 629 -53.05 -39.93 22.50
CA SER A 629 -53.75 -41.17 22.18
C SER A 629 -55.19 -40.85 21.75
N TRP A 630 -55.74 -41.57 20.77
CA TRP A 630 -57.13 -41.41 20.34
C TRP A 630 -57.85 -42.75 20.45
N THR A 631 -58.91 -42.78 21.27
CA THR A 631 -59.87 -43.88 21.39
C THR A 631 -61.05 -43.62 20.45
N LEU A 632 -61.36 -44.60 19.60
CA LEU A 632 -62.46 -44.50 18.65
C LEU A 632 -63.81 -44.57 19.36
N GLY A 633 -64.79 -43.81 18.84
CA GLY A 633 -66.18 -43.86 19.29
C GLY A 633 -66.92 -45.10 18.80
N SER A 634 -68.24 -45.11 19.01
CA SER A 634 -69.14 -46.24 18.69
C SER A 634 -69.41 -46.45 17.20
N ALA A 635 -69.05 -45.50 16.34
CA ALA A 635 -69.38 -45.53 14.92
C ALA A 635 -68.44 -46.47 14.13
N VAL A 636 -69.00 -47.52 13.53
CA VAL A 636 -68.29 -48.35 12.54
C VAL A 636 -68.18 -47.59 11.22
N GLY A 637 -66.99 -47.56 10.62
CA GLY A 637 -66.65 -46.73 9.46
C GLY A 637 -65.66 -45.62 9.80
N THR A 638 -65.53 -44.62 8.93
CA THR A 638 -64.60 -43.51 9.13
C THR A 638 -65.09 -42.57 10.24
N GLN A 639 -64.23 -42.32 11.22
CA GLN A 639 -64.37 -41.30 12.25
C GLN A 639 -63.33 -40.19 12.07
N THR A 640 -63.60 -39.01 12.64
CA THR A 640 -62.71 -37.84 12.53
C THR A 640 -62.33 -37.27 13.90
N LEU A 641 -61.04 -36.97 14.06
CA LEU A 641 -60.50 -36.15 15.13
C LEU A 641 -60.01 -34.83 14.55
N THR A 642 -60.48 -33.71 15.08
CA THR A 642 -60.01 -32.37 14.68
C THR A 642 -59.04 -31.84 15.72
N ALA A 643 -57.83 -31.53 15.29
CA ALA A 643 -56.84 -30.81 16.07
C ALA A 643 -56.91 -29.31 15.75
N SER A 644 -56.81 -28.44 16.75
CA SER A 644 -57.10 -27.01 16.61
C SER A 644 -56.25 -26.12 17.51
N HIS A 645 -55.97 -24.90 17.04
CA HIS A 645 -55.30 -23.84 17.80
C HIS A 645 -55.86 -22.47 17.37
N THR A 646 -56.12 -21.59 18.33
CA THR A 646 -56.88 -20.32 18.13
C THR A 646 -56.35 -19.42 17.01
N SER A 647 -55.03 -19.38 16.83
CA SER A 647 -54.35 -18.56 15.79
C SER A 647 -53.81 -19.33 14.58
N LEU A 648 -53.84 -20.68 14.59
CA LEU A 648 -53.24 -21.52 13.53
C LEU A 648 -54.27 -22.37 12.76
N GLY A 649 -55.56 -22.15 13.03
CA GLY A 649 -56.67 -22.90 12.44
C GLY A 649 -56.78 -24.32 12.99
N SER A 650 -57.25 -25.23 12.16
CA SER A 650 -57.45 -26.64 12.51
C SER A 650 -57.03 -27.57 11.37
N VAL A 651 -56.79 -28.84 11.73
CA VAL A 651 -56.51 -29.93 10.80
C VAL A 651 -57.24 -31.19 11.26
N SER A 652 -57.84 -31.90 10.31
CA SER A 652 -58.60 -33.14 10.58
C SER A 652 -57.75 -34.38 10.33
N VAL A 653 -57.90 -35.36 11.19
CA VAL A 653 -57.27 -36.68 11.20
C VAL A 653 -58.38 -37.72 11.12
N THR A 654 -58.24 -38.74 10.28
CA THR A 654 -59.25 -39.77 10.10
C THR A 654 -58.74 -41.13 10.57
N ALA A 655 -59.66 -41.98 11.00
CA ALA A 655 -59.42 -43.38 11.32
C ALA A 655 -60.68 -44.21 11.03
N THR A 656 -60.56 -45.53 10.89
CA THR A 656 -61.70 -46.42 10.61
C THR A 656 -61.99 -47.31 11.81
N GLY A 657 -63.15 -47.13 12.43
CA GLY A 657 -63.70 -48.02 13.45
C GLY A 657 -64.23 -49.32 12.84
N ARG A 658 -63.82 -50.46 13.36
CA ARG A 658 -64.33 -51.79 13.02
C ARG A 658 -65.30 -52.28 14.10
N ALA A 659 -66.22 -53.16 13.74
CA ALA A 659 -67.06 -53.84 14.73
C ALA A 659 -66.19 -54.82 15.53
N GLY A 660 -66.00 -54.56 16.82
CA GLY A 660 -65.03 -55.29 17.63
C GLY A 660 -65.40 -56.75 17.87
N ALA A 661 -64.41 -57.63 17.75
CA ALA A 661 -64.54 -59.03 18.12
C ALA A 661 -64.27 -59.18 19.63
N VAL A 662 -65.28 -59.57 20.41
CA VAL A 662 -65.11 -59.79 21.85
C VAL A 662 -64.16 -60.97 22.07
N THR A 663 -62.98 -60.71 22.63
CA THR A 663 -62.01 -61.74 23.00
C THR A 663 -62.38 -62.39 24.33
N ASP A 664 -62.54 -63.71 24.29
CA ASP A 664 -62.95 -64.59 25.38
C ASP A 664 -61.94 -64.62 26.55
N PRO A 665 -62.32 -64.22 27.78
CA PRO A 665 -61.47 -64.32 28.96
C PRO A 665 -61.66 -65.67 29.69
N SER A 666 -61.59 -66.81 29.00
CA SER A 666 -61.70 -68.13 29.63
C SER A 666 -60.43 -68.99 29.52
N SER A 667 -59.80 -69.20 30.67
CA SER A 667 -58.98 -70.39 30.92
C SER A 667 -59.18 -70.85 32.37
N ALA A 668 -59.87 -71.99 32.51
CA ALA A 668 -60.31 -72.66 33.75
C ALA A 668 -61.44 -71.99 34.59
N GLY A 669 -62.44 -72.80 34.98
CA GLY A 669 -63.33 -72.55 36.14
C GLY A 669 -64.82 -72.31 35.87
N ASP A 670 -65.68 -73.29 36.23
CA ASP A 670 -67.15 -73.11 36.39
C ASP A 670 -67.41 -71.98 37.39
N LEU A 671 -68.04 -70.89 36.95
CA LEU A 671 -67.79 -69.60 37.61
C LEU A 671 -68.80 -69.17 38.69
N ILE A 672 -69.95 -69.81 38.85
CA ILE A 672 -71.07 -69.49 39.79
C ILE A 672 -71.21 -67.96 40.11
N LEU A 673 -72.07 -67.27 39.35
CA LEU A 673 -72.23 -65.80 39.43
C LEU A 673 -73.19 -65.41 40.57
N ILE A 674 -72.74 -64.53 41.47
CA ILE A 674 -73.55 -63.93 42.53
C ILE A 674 -73.59 -62.41 42.33
N ASP A 675 -74.78 -61.89 42.01
CA ASP A 675 -75.07 -60.47 41.81
C ASP A 675 -75.67 -59.92 43.12
N ASP A 676 -74.86 -59.19 43.88
CA ASP A 676 -75.08 -58.75 45.27
C ASP A 676 -75.26 -59.84 46.36
N VAL A 677 -74.98 -59.49 47.63
CA VAL A 677 -74.97 -60.44 48.77
C VAL A 677 -75.64 -59.88 50.03
N ASN A 678 -76.95 -60.13 50.19
CA ASN A 678 -77.67 -59.87 51.46
C ASN A 678 -78.53 -61.06 51.97
N ALA A 679 -78.40 -62.25 51.38
CA ALA A 679 -79.26 -63.40 51.69
C ALA A 679 -79.09 -64.00 53.11
N LEU A 680 -78.11 -63.54 53.90
CA LEU A 680 -77.80 -64.03 55.25
C LEU A 680 -77.45 -62.84 56.15
N ASP A 681 -78.28 -62.55 57.15
CA ASP A 681 -78.11 -61.37 57.99
C ASP A 681 -76.95 -61.49 59.00
N ASN A 682 -76.31 -60.36 59.27
CA ASN A 682 -75.10 -60.18 60.07
C ASN A 682 -75.24 -60.69 61.52
N TYR A 683 -76.45 -60.74 62.08
CA TYR A 683 -76.67 -61.12 63.48
C TYR A 683 -76.39 -62.61 63.77
N TYR A 684 -76.73 -63.50 62.83
CA TYR A 684 -76.45 -64.94 62.94
C TYR A 684 -75.54 -65.49 61.84
N GLY A 685 -75.54 -64.88 60.65
CA GLY A 685 -74.63 -65.16 59.53
C GLY A 685 -74.34 -66.65 59.32
N THR A 686 -73.06 -67.00 59.35
CA THR A 686 -72.53 -68.37 59.27
C THR A 686 -72.47 -69.12 60.62
N ALA A 687 -72.76 -68.46 61.74
CA ALA A 687 -72.83 -69.12 63.05
C ALA A 687 -74.06 -70.03 63.19
N ASN A 688 -75.09 -69.82 62.36
CA ASN A 688 -76.17 -70.80 62.17
C ASN A 688 -75.68 -71.96 61.27
N ALA A 689 -75.83 -73.20 61.76
CA ALA A 689 -75.37 -74.41 61.06
C ALA A 689 -76.13 -74.69 59.75
N GLY A 690 -77.44 -74.40 59.69
CA GLY A 690 -78.25 -74.48 58.48
C GLY A 690 -77.82 -73.48 57.41
N ASN A 691 -77.44 -72.26 57.81
CA ASN A 691 -76.90 -71.23 56.91
C ASN A 691 -75.54 -71.65 56.33
N THR A 692 -74.63 -72.14 57.17
CA THR A 692 -73.35 -72.71 56.71
C THR A 692 -73.55 -73.91 55.79
N GLN A 693 -74.51 -74.80 56.08
CA GLN A 693 -74.83 -75.92 55.21
C GLN A 693 -75.48 -75.47 53.88
N PHE A 694 -76.32 -74.44 53.89
CA PHE A 694 -76.89 -73.85 52.68
C PHE A 694 -75.79 -73.35 51.73
N ILE A 695 -74.77 -72.64 52.24
CA ILE A 695 -73.63 -72.18 51.43
C ILE A 695 -72.86 -73.36 50.82
N LYS A 696 -72.53 -74.40 51.62
CA LYS A 696 -71.90 -75.65 51.12
C LYS A 696 -72.74 -76.32 50.02
N ASN A 697 -74.07 -76.27 50.13
CA ASN A 697 -74.98 -76.86 49.16
C ASN A 697 -75.02 -76.09 47.81
N LEU A 698 -74.60 -74.82 47.75
CA LEU A 698 -74.49 -74.06 46.50
C LEU A 698 -73.33 -74.55 45.62
N VAL A 699 -72.21 -74.93 46.24
CA VAL A 699 -71.04 -75.47 45.52
C VAL A 699 -71.20 -76.96 45.21
N GLY A 700 -71.82 -77.75 46.10
CA GLY A 700 -72.24 -79.14 45.83
C GLY A 700 -73.37 -79.31 44.80
N PHE A 701 -73.66 -78.28 44.00
CA PHE A 701 -74.84 -78.23 43.13
C PHE A 701 -74.69 -79.01 41.81
N THR A 702 -75.74 -79.76 41.46
CA THR A 702 -75.85 -80.62 40.28
C THR A 702 -77.00 -80.17 39.37
N ILE A 703 -76.74 -80.13 38.06
CA ILE A 703 -77.73 -79.75 37.04
C ILE A 703 -78.23 -80.96 36.24
N THR A 704 -79.38 -80.79 35.59
CA THR A 704 -80.04 -81.81 34.76
C THR A 704 -79.73 -81.62 33.26
N GLY A 705 -78.50 -81.25 32.89
CA GLY A 705 -78.15 -80.83 31.52
C GLY A 705 -76.65 -80.92 31.20
N THR A 706 -76.24 -80.46 30.02
CA THR A 706 -74.91 -80.72 29.42
C THR A 706 -73.81 -79.74 29.81
N ARG A 707 -73.96 -79.01 30.92
CA ARG A 707 -72.95 -78.04 31.42
C ARG A 707 -71.92 -78.77 32.30
N ALA A 708 -70.72 -78.22 32.38
CA ALA A 708 -69.56 -78.87 32.98
C ALA A 708 -69.60 -78.94 34.53
N SER A 709 -68.48 -79.34 35.13
CA SER A 709 -68.28 -79.40 36.58
C SER A 709 -66.89 -78.90 36.99
N ALA A 710 -66.84 -77.83 37.77
CA ALA A 710 -65.62 -77.33 38.40
C ALA A 710 -65.91 -76.47 39.64
N ASN A 711 -64.84 -75.80 40.12
CA ASN A 711 -64.65 -75.38 41.50
C ASN A 711 -64.34 -73.88 41.63
N GLN A 712 -65.20 -72.97 41.14
CA GLN A 712 -65.03 -71.52 41.30
C GLN A 712 -66.35 -70.78 41.62
N VAL A 713 -66.23 -69.60 42.23
CA VAL A 713 -67.34 -68.65 42.50
C VAL A 713 -66.90 -67.23 42.14
N LEU A 714 -67.74 -66.49 41.41
CA LEU A 714 -67.55 -65.09 41.05
C LEU A 714 -68.64 -64.25 41.72
N ALA A 715 -68.24 -63.39 42.65
CA ALA A 715 -69.11 -62.32 43.10
C ALA A 715 -68.99 -61.12 42.17
N ILE A 716 -70.13 -60.52 41.81
CA ILE A 716 -70.22 -59.21 41.18
C ILE A 716 -70.71 -58.24 42.25
N ASN A 717 -69.97 -57.14 42.36
CA ASN A 717 -70.20 -56.02 43.26
C ASN A 717 -70.41 -54.78 42.39
N ASP A 718 -71.57 -54.67 41.74
CA ASP A 718 -71.88 -53.53 40.86
C ASP A 718 -71.96 -52.20 41.64
N GLY A 719 -72.25 -52.30 42.94
CA GLY A 719 -72.24 -51.25 43.95
C GLY A 719 -73.54 -51.11 44.74
N ASN A 720 -74.56 -51.95 44.51
CA ASN A 720 -75.93 -51.71 44.96
C ASN A 720 -76.34 -52.32 46.31
N ALA A 721 -75.63 -53.30 46.87
CA ALA A 721 -76.00 -53.95 48.14
C ALA A 721 -76.17 -52.94 49.29
N TYR A 722 -77.41 -52.77 49.74
CA TYR A 722 -77.82 -51.70 50.66
C TYR A 722 -77.10 -51.73 52.03
N TYR A 723 -76.57 -52.89 52.45
CA TYR A 723 -75.61 -53.02 53.56
C TYR A 723 -74.62 -54.17 53.34
N ASN A 724 -73.39 -54.01 53.86
CA ASN A 724 -72.47 -55.08 54.28
C ASN A 724 -72.10 -56.20 53.28
N PHE A 725 -72.12 -55.95 51.96
CA PHE A 725 -71.61 -56.90 50.93
C PHE A 725 -70.27 -57.52 51.34
N SER A 726 -69.29 -56.70 51.74
CA SER A 726 -67.94 -57.14 52.09
C SER A 726 -67.91 -58.10 53.29
N THR A 727 -68.74 -57.88 54.31
CA THR A 727 -68.86 -58.76 55.48
C THR A 727 -69.50 -60.09 55.10
N ASN A 728 -70.63 -60.05 54.39
CA ASN A 728 -71.37 -61.25 53.99
C ASN A 728 -70.56 -62.11 53.01
N TRP A 729 -69.98 -61.47 51.99
CA TRP A 729 -69.09 -62.12 51.03
C TRP A 729 -67.85 -62.71 51.70
N THR A 730 -67.23 -62.03 52.67
CA THR A 730 -66.09 -62.60 53.43
C THR A 730 -66.47 -63.90 54.15
N GLN A 731 -67.65 -63.97 54.78
CA GLN A 731 -68.12 -65.19 55.44
C GLN A 731 -68.41 -66.32 54.44
N MET A 732 -69.10 -66.02 53.32
CA MET A 732 -69.40 -67.02 52.29
C MET A 732 -68.13 -67.53 51.59
N LYS A 733 -67.21 -66.62 51.24
CA LYS A 733 -65.90 -66.89 50.64
C LYS A 733 -65.04 -67.81 51.50
N ALA A 734 -65.05 -67.64 52.82
CA ALA A 734 -64.34 -68.54 53.73
C ALA A 734 -64.87 -70.00 53.64
N ILE A 735 -66.19 -70.19 53.49
CA ILE A 735 -66.79 -71.51 53.32
C ILE A 735 -66.49 -72.07 51.92
N PHE A 736 -66.63 -71.27 50.85
CA PHE A 736 -66.30 -71.72 49.49
C PHE A 736 -64.84 -72.18 49.36
N LEU A 737 -63.89 -71.41 49.90
CA LEU A 737 -62.47 -71.80 49.98
C LEU A 737 -62.27 -73.09 50.81
N GLY A 738 -63.05 -73.26 51.88
CA GLY A 738 -63.04 -74.48 52.71
C GLY A 738 -63.56 -75.74 52.01
N GLU A 739 -64.52 -75.60 51.09
CA GLU A 739 -64.99 -76.69 50.21
C GLU A 739 -64.10 -76.88 48.96
N GLY A 740 -62.96 -76.17 48.86
CA GLY A 740 -62.00 -76.31 47.76
C GLY A 740 -62.38 -75.54 46.48
N TYR A 741 -63.23 -74.52 46.56
CA TYR A 741 -63.60 -73.64 45.46
C TYR A 741 -62.75 -72.37 45.46
N THR A 742 -62.24 -71.96 44.30
CA THR A 742 -61.58 -70.65 44.15
C THR A 742 -62.64 -69.53 44.09
N THR A 743 -62.24 -68.30 44.41
CA THR A 743 -63.17 -67.16 44.41
C THR A 743 -62.57 -65.95 43.71
N THR A 744 -63.33 -65.33 42.82
CA THR A 744 -63.00 -64.06 42.16
C THR A 744 -64.08 -63.02 42.50
N GLU A 745 -63.71 -61.74 42.47
CA GLU A 745 -64.62 -60.63 42.73
C GLU A 745 -64.39 -59.56 41.66
N TYR A 746 -65.47 -59.06 41.06
CA TYR A 746 -65.47 -57.96 40.10
C TYR A 746 -66.31 -56.81 40.66
N SER A 747 -65.85 -55.56 40.48
CA SER A 747 -66.52 -54.39 41.04
C SER A 747 -66.71 -53.27 40.03
N GLY A 748 -67.89 -52.63 40.06
CA GLY A 748 -68.17 -51.39 39.33
C GLY A 748 -69.34 -51.44 38.34
N SER A 749 -69.77 -50.24 37.92
CA SER A 749 -71.04 -49.95 37.22
C SER A 749 -71.09 -50.32 35.73
N GLY A 750 -70.45 -51.43 35.34
CA GLY A 750 -70.48 -52.00 33.99
C GLY A 750 -70.51 -53.54 33.97
N SER A 751 -70.69 -54.16 35.14
CA SER A 751 -70.43 -55.59 35.36
C SER A 751 -71.49 -56.55 34.78
N HIS A 752 -72.71 -56.08 34.49
CA HIS A 752 -73.80 -56.92 33.97
C HIS A 752 -73.58 -57.48 32.56
N SER A 753 -72.54 -57.04 31.85
CA SER A 753 -72.21 -57.52 30.50
C SER A 753 -72.04 -59.05 30.38
N TYR A 754 -71.66 -59.75 31.46
CA TYR A 754 -71.63 -61.22 31.50
C TYR A 754 -73.01 -61.88 31.31
N LEU A 755 -74.10 -61.21 31.69
CA LEU A 755 -75.47 -61.74 31.56
C LEU A 755 -75.94 -61.82 30.09
N LEU A 756 -75.27 -61.10 29.18
CA LEU A 756 -75.53 -61.15 27.73
C LEU A 756 -75.16 -62.50 27.11
N SER A 757 -74.17 -63.21 27.68
CA SER A 757 -73.66 -64.47 27.13
C SER A 757 -73.04 -65.33 28.25
N ILE A 758 -73.89 -65.89 29.11
CA ILE A 758 -73.47 -66.63 30.30
C ILE A 758 -72.75 -67.94 29.87
N PRO A 759 -71.43 -68.08 30.18
CA PRO A 759 -70.60 -69.19 29.69
C PRO A 759 -71.17 -70.59 29.95
N SER A 760 -70.80 -71.57 29.12
CA SER A 760 -71.32 -72.95 29.18
C SER A 760 -70.94 -73.73 30.45
N ASN A 761 -69.95 -73.23 31.20
CA ASN A 761 -69.49 -73.81 32.47
C ASN A 761 -70.19 -73.22 33.71
N VAL A 762 -71.04 -72.20 33.58
CA VAL A 762 -71.85 -71.71 34.72
C VAL A 762 -72.93 -72.74 35.04
N LYS A 763 -73.16 -73.10 36.32
CA LYS A 763 -74.29 -73.96 36.72
C LYS A 763 -75.45 -73.18 37.32
N LEU A 764 -75.11 -72.25 38.18
CA LEU A 764 -76.02 -71.46 39.01
C LEU A 764 -75.68 -69.97 38.81
N VAL A 765 -76.72 -69.15 38.69
CA VAL A 765 -76.67 -67.69 38.80
C VAL A 765 -77.57 -67.30 39.97
N ILE A 766 -77.09 -66.43 40.85
CA ILE A 766 -77.84 -65.87 41.97
C ILE A 766 -78.02 -64.38 41.72
N ILE A 767 -79.27 -63.91 41.74
CA ILE A 767 -79.65 -62.50 41.58
C ILE A 767 -80.34 -62.07 42.87
N ASN A 768 -79.77 -61.09 43.58
CA ASN A 768 -80.21 -60.69 44.92
C ASN A 768 -80.57 -59.20 44.97
N ASN A 769 -81.85 -58.89 45.22
CA ASN A 769 -82.40 -57.54 45.41
C ASN A 769 -82.01 -56.52 44.31
N PRO A 770 -82.25 -56.84 43.01
CA PRO A 770 -81.79 -55.99 41.91
C PRO A 770 -82.54 -54.65 41.87
N VAL A 771 -81.81 -53.54 41.92
CA VAL A 771 -82.36 -52.18 41.90
C VAL A 771 -82.41 -51.54 40.51
N TYR A 772 -81.95 -52.23 39.46
CA TYR A 772 -81.98 -51.76 38.07
C TYR A 772 -82.72 -52.73 37.12
N THR A 773 -83.39 -52.19 36.11
CA THR A 773 -84.17 -52.97 35.15
C THR A 773 -83.30 -53.66 34.11
N PHE A 774 -83.32 -55.00 34.09
CA PHE A 774 -82.61 -55.80 33.08
C PHE A 774 -83.11 -55.50 31.66
N SER A 775 -82.18 -55.34 30.73
CA SER A 775 -82.47 -55.14 29.31
C SER A 775 -82.99 -56.43 28.66
N VAL A 776 -83.59 -56.27 27.48
CA VAL A 776 -84.05 -57.41 26.65
C VAL A 776 -82.90 -58.37 26.31
N ALA A 777 -81.66 -57.87 26.20
CA ALA A 777 -80.51 -58.69 25.87
C ALA A 777 -80.02 -59.54 27.06
N GLU A 778 -79.94 -58.97 28.27
CA GLU A 778 -79.53 -59.68 29.49
C GLU A 778 -80.57 -60.74 29.89
N ILE A 779 -81.87 -60.41 29.79
CA ILE A 779 -82.96 -61.37 29.93
C ILE A 779 -82.84 -62.52 28.93
N ASN A 780 -82.48 -62.24 27.67
CA ASN A 780 -82.32 -63.28 26.66
C ASN A 780 -81.10 -64.18 26.93
N GLY A 781 -80.00 -63.65 27.46
CA GLY A 781 -78.86 -64.45 27.91
C GLY A 781 -79.21 -65.34 29.11
N LEU A 782 -79.93 -64.81 30.11
CA LEU A 782 -80.46 -65.58 31.26
C LEU A 782 -81.43 -66.70 30.81
N LYS A 783 -82.31 -66.42 29.84
CA LYS A 783 -83.20 -67.44 29.23
C LYS A 783 -82.43 -68.51 28.47
N ALA A 784 -81.41 -68.15 27.71
CA ALA A 784 -80.56 -69.10 26.99
C ALA A 784 -79.75 -69.99 27.95
N PHE A 785 -79.25 -69.42 29.05
CA PHE A 785 -78.61 -70.15 30.15
C PHE A 785 -79.55 -71.17 30.79
N ALA A 786 -80.78 -70.76 31.13
CA ALA A 786 -81.82 -71.67 31.66
C ALA A 786 -82.22 -72.77 30.66
N ALA A 787 -82.30 -72.44 29.36
CA ALA A 787 -82.58 -73.41 28.29
C ALA A 787 -81.52 -74.51 28.19
N GLN A 788 -80.27 -74.20 28.52
CA GLN A 788 -79.14 -75.14 28.52
C GLN A 788 -79.00 -75.91 29.85
N GLY A 789 -80.05 -75.95 30.67
CA GLY A 789 -80.08 -76.68 31.95
C GLY A 789 -79.46 -75.94 33.13
N GLY A 790 -79.04 -74.68 32.95
CA GLY A 790 -78.63 -73.80 34.06
C GLY A 790 -79.79 -73.51 35.02
N ARG A 791 -79.47 -72.93 36.19
CA ARG A 791 -80.46 -72.53 37.19
C ARG A 791 -80.22 -71.12 37.69
N ILE A 792 -81.31 -70.40 37.90
CA ILE A 792 -81.32 -69.02 38.41
C ILE A 792 -82.00 -69.07 39.77
N LEU A 793 -81.30 -68.65 40.82
CA LEU A 793 -81.87 -68.38 42.13
C LEU A 793 -82.13 -66.87 42.20
N PHE A 794 -83.40 -66.51 42.36
CA PHE A 794 -83.80 -65.11 42.58
C PHE A 794 -84.11 -64.92 44.07
N VAL A 795 -83.52 -63.89 44.68
CA VAL A 795 -83.75 -63.48 46.06
C VAL A 795 -84.25 -62.04 46.03
N GLY A 796 -85.54 -61.84 46.31
CA GLY A 796 -86.19 -60.53 46.36
C GLY A 796 -86.61 -60.13 47.77
N GLU A 797 -87.01 -58.88 47.95
CA GLU A 797 -87.26 -58.26 49.26
C GLU A 797 -88.74 -57.84 49.47
N ASN A 798 -89.14 -57.55 50.72
CA ASN A 798 -90.49 -57.12 51.04
C ASN A 798 -90.66 -55.59 50.83
N PRO A 799 -91.66 -55.10 50.07
CA PRO A 799 -91.92 -53.67 49.88
C PRO A 799 -92.21 -52.87 51.15
N ALA A 800 -92.51 -53.52 52.27
CA ALA A 800 -92.79 -52.85 53.54
C ALA A 800 -91.53 -52.51 54.35
N TYR A 801 -90.35 -53.07 54.02
CA TYR A 801 -89.14 -52.90 54.85
C TYR A 801 -88.28 -51.69 54.45
N TYR A 802 -88.34 -51.27 53.18
CA TYR A 802 -87.78 -50.01 52.70
C TYR A 802 -88.86 -49.20 51.97
N TYR A 803 -88.92 -47.89 52.21
CA TYR A 803 -89.98 -46.98 51.72
C TYR A 803 -89.90 -46.67 50.20
N GLU A 804 -89.63 -47.67 49.35
CA GLU A 804 -89.28 -47.51 47.94
C GLU A 804 -90.11 -48.41 47.02
N THR A 805 -91.28 -47.92 46.57
CA THR A 805 -92.15 -48.55 45.55
C THR A 805 -91.40 -48.94 44.25
N TYR A 806 -90.24 -48.32 44.03
CA TYR A 806 -89.34 -48.56 42.90
C TYR A 806 -88.82 -50.00 42.85
N ARG A 807 -88.35 -50.58 43.96
CA ARG A 807 -87.71 -51.92 43.95
C ARG A 807 -88.66 -53.01 43.48
N THR A 808 -89.87 -53.06 44.05
CA THR A 808 -90.93 -53.97 43.59
C THR A 808 -91.34 -53.76 42.13
N THR A 809 -91.10 -52.60 41.54
CA THR A 809 -91.34 -52.39 40.11
C THR A 809 -90.27 -53.11 39.27
N VAL A 810 -89.01 -53.07 39.70
CA VAL A 810 -87.88 -53.76 39.07
C VAL A 810 -87.98 -55.29 39.20
N GLU A 811 -88.26 -55.79 40.40
CA GLU A 811 -88.39 -57.24 40.65
C GLU A 811 -89.54 -57.87 39.84
N ASN A 812 -90.70 -57.21 39.80
CA ASN A 812 -91.84 -57.70 39.03
C ASN A 812 -91.61 -57.61 37.52
N ASP A 813 -90.94 -56.56 37.03
CA ASP A 813 -90.52 -56.44 35.63
C ASP A 813 -89.56 -57.59 35.24
N PHE A 814 -88.56 -57.88 36.07
CA PHE A 814 -87.66 -59.03 35.87
C PHE A 814 -88.42 -60.36 35.83
N LEU A 815 -89.25 -60.65 36.83
CA LEU A 815 -90.01 -61.90 36.89
C LEU A 815 -90.96 -62.05 35.69
N ALA A 816 -91.69 -60.99 35.32
CA ALA A 816 -92.59 -60.99 34.17
C ALA A 816 -91.84 -61.23 32.84
N LYS A 817 -90.69 -60.57 32.64
CA LYS A 817 -89.79 -60.79 31.48
C LYS A 817 -89.29 -62.24 31.43
N MET A 818 -89.00 -62.84 32.57
CA MET A 818 -88.63 -64.25 32.71
C MET A 818 -89.81 -65.23 32.59
N GLY A 819 -91.05 -64.73 32.47
CA GLY A 819 -92.27 -65.53 32.32
C GLY A 819 -92.77 -66.14 33.63
N SER A 820 -92.51 -65.46 34.75
CA SER A 820 -92.85 -65.85 36.12
C SER A 820 -93.65 -64.75 36.82
N SER A 821 -94.34 -65.09 37.91
CA SER A 821 -94.97 -64.12 38.81
C SER A 821 -94.96 -64.65 40.24
N ILE A 822 -94.26 -63.96 41.13
CA ILE A 822 -94.30 -64.22 42.58
C ILE A 822 -95.09 -63.08 43.22
N THR A 823 -96.05 -63.39 44.10
CA THR A 823 -96.78 -62.36 44.85
C THR A 823 -96.35 -62.40 46.31
N VAL A 824 -95.55 -61.42 46.73
CA VAL A 824 -95.23 -61.21 48.16
C VAL A 824 -96.47 -60.68 48.88
N VAL A 825 -96.88 -61.37 49.94
CA VAL A 825 -98.01 -60.98 50.81
C VAL A 825 -97.55 -61.04 52.26
N GLY A 826 -98.00 -60.07 53.08
CA GLY A 826 -97.58 -59.92 54.47
C GLY A 826 -96.36 -59.00 54.65
N SER A 827 -96.00 -58.77 55.91
CA SER A 827 -94.83 -57.97 56.31
C SER A 827 -93.56 -58.82 56.42
N CYS A 828 -92.41 -58.16 56.43
CA CYS A 828 -91.21 -58.69 57.07
C CYS A 828 -91.42 -58.69 58.59
N ASP A 829 -90.97 -59.73 59.30
CA ASP A 829 -90.81 -59.67 60.76
C ASP A 829 -89.32 -59.56 61.11
N ALA A 830 -89.00 -58.70 62.08
CA ALA A 830 -87.64 -58.26 62.39
C ALA A 830 -86.77 -59.24 63.21
N PRO A 831 -87.32 -60.20 64.00
CA PRO A 831 -86.57 -61.31 64.55
C PRO A 831 -86.70 -62.51 63.59
N GLY A 832 -85.91 -62.50 62.51
CA GLY A 832 -85.97 -63.40 61.35
C GLY A 832 -86.37 -64.86 61.56
N GLU A 833 -87.04 -65.43 60.55
CA GLU A 833 -87.70 -66.73 60.61
C GLU A 833 -86.77 -67.94 60.45
N MET A 834 -87.17 -69.05 61.08
CA MET A 834 -86.51 -70.34 61.02
C MET A 834 -87.21 -71.22 59.99
N ILE A 835 -86.60 -71.39 58.82
CA ILE A 835 -87.16 -72.18 57.72
C ILE A 835 -86.95 -73.67 58.01
N THR A 836 -87.93 -74.28 58.67
CA THR A 836 -87.83 -75.63 59.26
C THR A 836 -87.91 -76.78 58.24
N ASN A 837 -88.62 -76.56 57.13
CA ASN A 837 -88.96 -77.62 56.19
C ASN A 837 -88.51 -77.22 54.79
N VAL A 838 -87.26 -77.56 54.46
CA VAL A 838 -86.62 -77.19 53.19
C VAL A 838 -86.39 -78.42 52.31
N ALA A 839 -86.83 -78.35 51.06
CA ALA A 839 -86.56 -79.35 50.02
C ALA A 839 -85.72 -78.74 48.90
N HIS A 840 -84.71 -79.49 48.42
CA HIS A 840 -83.75 -79.03 47.42
C HIS A 840 -83.17 -80.25 46.64
N GLN A 841 -82.14 -80.16 45.79
CA GLN A 841 -81.51 -78.98 45.20
C GLN A 841 -82.53 -78.25 44.30
N VAL A 842 -82.21 -77.04 43.87
CA VAL A 842 -83.01 -76.34 42.85
C VAL A 842 -82.55 -76.87 41.48
N THR A 843 -83.04 -78.00 40.95
CA THR A 843 -84.41 -78.56 41.10
C THR A 843 -84.49 -80.08 41.33
N THR A 844 -83.41 -80.76 41.71
CA THR A 844 -83.42 -82.17 42.16
C THR A 844 -82.22 -82.47 43.08
N GLY A 845 -82.42 -83.03 44.28
CA GLY A 845 -81.40 -83.89 44.89
C GLY A 845 -80.66 -83.43 46.17
N ILE A 846 -81.33 -82.81 47.15
CA ILE A 846 -80.84 -82.80 48.54
C ILE A 846 -81.65 -83.85 49.32
N ALA A 847 -80.92 -84.86 49.78
CA ALA A 847 -81.45 -85.81 50.75
C ALA A 847 -81.66 -85.13 52.12
N ARG A 848 -82.53 -85.70 52.94
CA ARG A 848 -83.03 -85.16 54.23
C ARG A 848 -81.99 -85.12 55.36
N SER A 849 -80.70 -85.03 55.04
CA SER A 849 -79.56 -85.24 55.93
C SER A 849 -78.68 -84.00 56.02
N GLY A 850 -79.05 -83.09 56.93
CA GLY A 850 -78.32 -81.86 57.26
C GLY A 850 -78.90 -81.23 58.54
N SER A 851 -78.09 -80.51 59.31
CA SER A 851 -78.45 -80.09 60.68
C SER A 851 -79.15 -78.73 60.75
N GLY A 852 -80.49 -78.75 60.76
CA GLY A 852 -81.32 -77.64 61.24
C GLY A 852 -81.76 -76.61 60.20
N SER A 853 -82.71 -75.78 60.62
CA SER A 853 -83.37 -74.75 59.80
C SER A 853 -82.38 -73.70 59.25
N ILE A 854 -82.66 -73.20 58.05
CA ILE A 854 -82.05 -71.97 57.54
C ILE A 854 -82.66 -70.79 58.29
N TYR A 855 -81.84 -69.82 58.70
CA TYR A 855 -82.28 -68.56 59.31
C TYR A 855 -82.11 -67.43 58.30
N MET A 856 -83.23 -66.82 57.89
CA MET A 856 -83.24 -65.64 57.01
C MET A 856 -83.96 -64.49 57.71
N ASN A 857 -83.28 -63.37 57.89
CA ASN A 857 -83.94 -62.14 58.32
C ASN A 857 -84.67 -61.50 57.13
N CYS A 858 -85.72 -60.71 57.41
CA CYS A 858 -86.54 -60.02 56.41
C CYS A 858 -87.24 -60.91 55.35
N ALA A 859 -87.33 -62.22 55.56
CA ALA A 859 -88.13 -63.12 54.72
C ALA A 859 -89.63 -62.77 54.82
N SER A 860 -90.37 -62.95 53.71
CA SER A 860 -91.82 -62.69 53.66
C SER A 860 -92.61 -63.97 53.95
N TYR A 861 -93.50 -63.94 54.94
CA TYR A 861 -94.20 -65.16 55.42
C TYR A 861 -95.27 -65.72 54.47
N HIS A 862 -95.75 -64.97 53.48
CA HIS A 862 -96.57 -65.53 52.40
C HIS A 862 -96.02 -65.19 51.01
N VAL A 863 -95.21 -66.09 50.45
CA VAL A 863 -94.87 -66.15 49.03
C VAL A 863 -96.02 -66.82 48.27
N GLY A 864 -96.91 -66.00 47.71
CA GLY A 864 -97.94 -66.43 46.78
C GLY A 864 -97.31 -67.00 45.51
N HIS A 865 -97.65 -68.25 45.20
CA HIS A 865 -97.04 -69.05 44.14
C HIS A 865 -98.06 -69.43 43.06
N GLY A 866 -97.64 -69.41 41.80
CA GLY A 866 -98.46 -69.80 40.66
C GLY A 866 -98.54 -71.31 40.46
N ALA A 867 -99.40 -71.76 39.54
CA ALA A 867 -99.62 -73.18 39.26
C ALA A 867 -98.42 -73.93 38.63
N ASN A 868 -97.31 -73.23 38.33
CA ASN A 868 -96.07 -73.80 37.78
C ASN A 868 -94.90 -73.78 38.78
N ASP A 869 -95.15 -73.38 40.02
CA ASP A 869 -94.12 -73.10 41.02
C ASP A 869 -94.00 -74.23 42.04
N THR A 870 -92.82 -74.36 42.65
CA THR A 870 -92.50 -75.40 43.64
C THR A 870 -92.10 -74.75 44.95
N VAL A 871 -92.85 -75.03 46.03
CA VAL A 871 -92.49 -74.61 47.39
C VAL A 871 -91.15 -75.23 47.79
N ILE A 872 -90.14 -74.39 48.05
CA ILE A 872 -88.81 -74.79 48.53
C ILE A 872 -88.82 -74.89 50.05
N GLY A 873 -89.37 -73.87 50.73
CA GLY A 873 -89.21 -73.67 52.17
C GLY A 873 -90.47 -73.17 52.86
N ARG A 874 -90.67 -73.62 54.12
CA ARG A 874 -91.74 -73.16 55.01
C ARG A 874 -91.20 -72.68 56.36
N ASP A 875 -91.87 -71.67 56.92
CA ASP A 875 -91.59 -71.09 58.24
C ASP A 875 -92.00 -72.02 59.39
N SER A 876 -91.88 -71.53 60.62
CA SER A 876 -92.35 -72.17 61.86
C SER A 876 -93.87 -72.47 61.86
N TYR A 877 -94.64 -71.72 61.07
CA TYR A 877 -96.11 -71.74 61.02
C TYR A 877 -96.68 -72.49 59.80
N ASN A 878 -95.80 -73.16 59.03
CA ASN A 878 -96.11 -73.90 57.80
C ASN A 878 -96.62 -73.03 56.62
N ASN A 879 -96.39 -71.72 56.64
CA ASN A 879 -96.58 -70.84 55.49
C ASN A 879 -95.42 -70.99 54.48
N VAL A 880 -95.57 -70.45 53.27
CA VAL A 880 -94.53 -70.52 52.22
C VAL A 880 -93.65 -69.27 52.29
N VAL A 881 -92.36 -69.45 52.60
CA VAL A 881 -91.36 -68.36 52.64
C VAL A 881 -90.39 -68.37 51.47
N LEU A 882 -90.34 -69.47 50.70
CA LEU A 882 -89.43 -69.60 49.57
C LEU A 882 -90.00 -70.56 48.49
N SER A 883 -89.96 -70.14 47.23
CA SER A 883 -90.50 -70.88 46.07
C SER A 883 -89.54 -70.86 44.88
N ALA A 884 -89.42 -71.98 44.17
CA ALA A 884 -88.81 -72.05 42.85
C ALA A 884 -89.88 -71.81 41.78
N VAL A 885 -89.53 -71.08 40.73
CA VAL A 885 -90.42 -70.74 39.61
C VAL A 885 -89.89 -71.32 38.30
N LYS A 886 -90.78 -71.75 37.41
CA LYS A 886 -90.38 -72.32 36.12
C LYS A 886 -90.21 -71.23 35.05
N VAL A 887 -88.98 -70.76 34.87
CA VAL A 887 -88.59 -69.76 33.85
C VAL A 887 -89.06 -70.16 32.45
N ASN A 888 -89.68 -69.21 31.72
CA ASN A 888 -89.96 -69.34 30.30
C ASN A 888 -88.70 -69.04 29.49
N THR A 889 -88.08 -70.08 28.94
CA THR A 889 -86.83 -70.03 28.16
C THR A 889 -86.99 -69.43 26.75
N THR A 890 -88.20 -69.04 26.34
CA THR A 890 -88.45 -68.40 25.03
C THR A 890 -87.87 -66.98 25.02
N PRO A 891 -86.95 -66.64 24.08
CA PRO A 891 -86.39 -65.29 23.97
C PRO A 891 -87.44 -64.21 23.70
N LEU A 892 -87.25 -63.05 24.30
CA LEU A 892 -88.02 -61.84 24.01
C LEU A 892 -87.54 -61.19 22.69
N PRO A 893 -88.43 -60.56 21.91
CA PRO A 893 -88.05 -59.90 20.66
C PRO A 893 -87.12 -58.71 20.91
N MET A 894 -85.92 -58.76 20.34
CA MET A 894 -84.96 -57.65 20.37
C MET A 894 -85.53 -56.43 19.63
N PRO A 895 -85.51 -55.21 20.22
CA PRO A 895 -85.99 -54.02 19.54
C PRO A 895 -85.15 -53.71 18.30
N SER A 896 -85.79 -53.54 17.14
CA SER A 896 -85.07 -53.21 15.90
C SER A 896 -84.35 -51.87 16.00
N LEU A 897 -83.26 -51.69 15.23
CA LEU A 897 -82.47 -50.45 15.17
C LEU A 897 -83.28 -49.18 14.85
N ARG A 898 -84.49 -49.30 14.29
CA ARG A 898 -85.41 -48.16 14.09
C ARG A 898 -86.08 -47.68 15.39
N ALA A 899 -86.33 -48.55 16.36
CA ALA A 899 -87.06 -48.21 17.59
C ALA A 899 -86.21 -47.40 18.57
N ILE A 900 -84.90 -47.71 18.67
CA ILE A 900 -83.99 -47.07 19.65
C ILE A 900 -83.83 -45.56 19.37
N ARG A 901 -83.88 -45.13 18.10
CA ARG A 901 -83.84 -43.70 17.73
C ARG A 901 -85.12 -42.91 18.05
N ALA A 902 -86.21 -43.56 18.49
CA ALA A 902 -87.47 -42.89 18.80
C ALA A 902 -87.63 -42.50 20.29
N LEU A 903 -86.70 -42.92 21.17
CA LEU A 903 -86.79 -42.74 22.63
C LEU A 903 -85.75 -41.76 23.21
N GLN A 904 -85.01 -41.04 22.37
CA GLN A 904 -84.03 -40.02 22.78
C GLN A 904 -84.22 -38.70 22.01
N ALA A 905 -85.45 -38.18 22.02
CA ALA A 905 -85.78 -36.83 21.57
C ALA A 905 -86.28 -35.99 22.76
N PRO A 906 -85.46 -35.07 23.30
CA PRO A 906 -85.96 -34.04 24.21
C PRO A 906 -86.83 -33.04 23.43
N ASP A 907 -88.07 -32.84 23.85
CA ASP A 907 -88.97 -31.87 23.23
C ASP A 907 -88.66 -30.45 23.72
N ALA A 908 -88.06 -29.62 22.85
CA ALA A 908 -87.74 -28.22 23.12
C ALA A 908 -87.53 -27.42 21.81
N THR A 909 -88.60 -26.89 21.23
CA THR A 909 -88.50 -25.99 20.06
C THR A 909 -88.06 -24.57 20.46
N PRO A 910 -86.97 -24.01 19.88
CA PRO A 910 -86.64 -22.59 20.05
C PRO A 910 -87.63 -21.70 19.29
N ARG A 911 -88.17 -20.67 19.97
CA ARG A 911 -89.06 -19.67 19.36
C ARG A 911 -88.30 -18.81 18.33
N PRO A 912 -88.85 -18.57 17.12
CA PRO A 912 -88.25 -17.62 16.17
C PRO A 912 -88.44 -16.17 16.64
N LEU A 913 -87.44 -15.33 16.42
CA LEU A 913 -87.52 -13.87 16.58
C LEU A 913 -87.15 -13.20 15.26
N GLY A 914 -88.02 -12.33 14.75
CA GLY A 914 -87.84 -11.70 13.45
C GLY A 914 -88.72 -10.47 13.24
N ALA A 915 -88.19 -9.31 13.67
CA ALA A 915 -88.66 -7.97 13.29
C ALA A 915 -90.11 -7.59 13.75
N PRO A 916 -90.54 -6.34 13.51
CA PRO A 916 -89.87 -5.12 14.03
C PRO A 916 -90.87 -4.15 14.68
N GLU A 917 -90.36 -3.16 15.44
CA GLU A 917 -90.86 -1.78 15.28
C GLU A 917 -89.88 -0.73 15.85
N SER A 918 -90.11 0.52 15.48
CA SER A 918 -89.28 1.67 15.86
C SER A 918 -89.87 2.43 17.04
N THR A 919 -89.04 3.11 17.84
CA THR A 919 -89.47 4.33 18.52
C THR A 919 -88.32 5.27 18.86
N VAL A 920 -88.61 6.57 18.81
CA VAL A 920 -87.68 7.67 19.10
C VAL A 920 -87.54 7.88 20.60
N ALA A 921 -86.33 8.21 21.07
CA ALA A 921 -86.10 8.66 22.45
C ALA A 921 -85.52 10.10 22.48
N PRO A 922 -86.28 11.11 22.95
CA PRO A 922 -85.77 12.44 23.23
C PRO A 922 -85.18 12.56 24.65
N LYS A 923 -84.36 13.59 24.87
CA LYS A 923 -83.66 13.88 26.13
C LYS A 923 -84.61 14.21 27.29
N ARG A 924 -84.28 13.77 28.53
CA ARG A 924 -83.71 14.64 29.59
C ARG A 924 -83.42 13.93 30.93
N ARG A 925 -82.54 14.59 31.70
CA ARG A 925 -82.28 14.47 33.16
C ARG A 925 -83.52 14.85 34.01
N PRO A 926 -83.60 14.60 35.34
CA PRO A 926 -82.51 14.61 36.35
C PRO A 926 -81.33 13.65 36.13
#